data_AF-A0A085W7S5-F1
#
_entry.id   AF-A0A085W7S5-F1
#
_cell.length_a   1.000
_cell.length_b   1.000
_cell.length_c   1.000
_cell.angle_alpha   90.00
_cell.angle_beta   90.00
_cell.angle_gamma   90.00
#
_symmetry.space_group_name_H-M   'P 1'
#
loop_
_entity.id
_entity.type
_entity.pdbx_description
1 polymer ?
#
loop_
_entity_poly.entity_id
_entity_poly.type
_entity_poly.pdbx_seq_one_letter_code
_entity_poly.pdbx_strand_id
1 'polypeptide(L)'
;MMMQPYRSCGWAILGILGLLACSPIEEHALESASERAAVPLASGGVELTTNSIQGTVRFTNQNPAIQTLLAEDGWEIGSVSAASTSPSGYSASTSTVTFTHPWEYTFEILVEAGAGGDAGVTYSLDANHSGLNFAASGVTVRTRSQQPDPSTVTLEQCMGVIRLIGGTDETCATRRDVYQAWVGGFAGYPKTEPEGRSYIAYLPAGAHPLKTVIYWLSTEEGLHYSFFYTDLSVACDEIRTLCLPMPPPPPPPPPPPPRGALTGPWEVIGETAYRQDTLAANPGYLRYGSVVDTTPLAPISDPSSWWTIGDLLEGDYGLRTSAAFRTGLDAQSVTTEYANDGVVVGNATTPVTRVIDGETRYPFVMRPAYAYGALRLVDPYVSQHPGARSALQSLFFRVSDSDSPGSPNCISCGSMLSASNPNGGGSATAFRGSFEPTTGQLVSVYDQILLTPYSEPRQWTQDYLRLNFASSPADSNDPARFLDGELTLQQAQNSARVAGGERFRVDHEYCFNEISLEYWNTQARFFAPTVSVTGSFTGQDWRGQQTSYTTSGASRGTPRTYETAAARGSIRLTLPQGSYTLAPSALMVNAAGQVNSANFAPISMQLGCGQRTKVVPPLTVSISPTPGCAQSPSATVAGVVRSAPSQVDRVWYRLNGGPEITLCQSCGTDPTFAFTAPLLACGNTVEVFAFTEGMPEPAVSTQQLVWDDPADGPSCSGAYCVNHPPVARCRSVTAPTGPACGTVNASINDGSLDPDPADTVTCVQSPEGPYGVGSRRVTLTCTDSTGLSSSCEAQVTVLDTTGPVLHCPASVPTCPAEGALAEGVTASDSCGVPPTVTCTTTGNQVACTATDASGNGASCSFTCGGGEDGGGDTGCLDVQLSDFNLFLLEDYSGGHDVQGKVAAGGNITMTDFAVGAGVPDTSIAQTLVAGGNLSLSRGGIWGDAWYGGNYSSDPSVSVIRGAVSQGTPIDFAARGAQLRTLSSRLAALPANGATVRESWGGVMLSGSDPGVNVFDVDASAFTGAVLLSVQAPAGSLAILNIRGASAQLTGFGHAFSGGIDQRGILYHFVDATSVTANGYGFWGTVLAPKAAIDFSNGSFDGGIYARSFTGNAEGHINALNDHRICPVAPGARPLVRPARTQPH
;
A
#
# COMPACT_ATOMS: atom_id res chain seq x y z
N MET A 1 39.60 -20.12 45.74
CA MET A 1 39.22 -20.25 47.16
C MET A 1 37.74 -20.61 47.20
N MET A 2 37.30 -21.45 48.16
CA MET A 2 35.93 -21.98 48.43
C MET A 2 34.72 -21.33 47.69
N MET A 3 33.69 -22.07 47.23
CA MET A 3 33.36 -23.50 47.42
C MET A 3 32.38 -24.04 46.34
N GLN A 4 32.52 -25.32 45.98
CA GLN A 4 31.49 -26.18 45.34
C GLN A 4 30.58 -26.79 46.47
N PRO A 5 29.51 -27.61 46.26
CA PRO A 5 29.48 -28.74 45.29
C PRO A 5 28.12 -29.34 44.76
N TYR A 6 28.21 -30.19 43.71
CA TYR A 6 27.43 -31.44 43.47
C TYR A 6 25.88 -31.41 43.27
N ARG A 7 25.18 -32.35 42.61
CA ARG A 7 25.43 -33.64 41.85
C ARG A 7 24.17 -33.95 40.98
N SER A 8 24.01 -34.98 40.12
CA SER A 8 24.81 -36.16 39.71
C SER A 8 24.36 -36.75 38.34
N CYS A 9 25.08 -37.77 37.87
CA CYS A 9 24.86 -38.69 36.73
C CYS A 9 23.52 -39.50 36.74
N GLY A 10 23.15 -40.27 35.69
CA GLY A 10 23.92 -40.66 34.49
C GLY A 10 23.23 -41.62 33.49
N TRP A 11 24.02 -42.35 32.69
CA TRP A 11 23.60 -43.19 31.56
C TRP A 11 23.62 -44.72 31.82
N ALA A 12 22.72 -45.47 31.16
CA ALA A 12 22.83 -46.91 30.84
C ALA A 12 21.84 -47.34 29.73
N ILE A 13 21.78 -48.61 29.31
CA ILE A 13 22.54 -49.21 28.17
C ILE A 13 22.09 -50.68 27.96
N LEU A 14 21.69 -51.06 26.72
CA LEU A 14 21.24 -52.41 26.27
C LEU A 14 19.96 -52.99 26.94
N GLY A 15 19.19 -53.92 26.35
CA GLY A 15 19.15 -54.39 24.94
C GLY A 15 18.53 -55.79 24.69
N ILE A 16 17.69 -55.90 23.63
CA ILE A 16 17.50 -57.07 22.70
C ILE A 16 16.61 -58.30 23.10
N LEU A 17 15.71 -58.67 22.14
CA LEU A 17 14.99 -59.95 21.85
C LEU A 17 13.82 -60.48 22.73
N GLY A 18 12.70 -60.86 22.06
CA GLY A 18 11.67 -61.78 22.58
C GLY A 18 10.25 -61.62 21.96
N LEU A 19 9.88 -62.43 20.95
CA LEU A 19 8.56 -62.38 20.26
C LEU A 19 7.40 -62.99 21.06
N LEU A 20 6.17 -62.43 20.95
CA LEU A 20 4.95 -63.16 20.49
C LEU A 20 3.64 -62.32 20.46
N ALA A 21 2.99 -62.28 19.28
CA ALA A 21 1.54 -62.23 18.99
C ALA A 21 0.63 -60.99 19.31
N CYS A 22 -0.44 -60.90 18.50
CA CYS A 22 -1.69 -60.12 18.63
C CYS A 22 -1.71 -58.59 18.44
N SER A 23 -2.23 -58.17 17.28
CA SER A 23 -3.04 -56.95 17.03
C SER A 23 -4.37 -56.99 17.85
N PRO A 24 -5.14 -55.89 18.05
CA PRO A 24 -5.25 -54.69 17.19
C PRO A 24 -5.29 -53.33 17.93
N ILE A 25 -5.82 -52.30 17.24
CA ILE A 25 -6.09 -50.89 17.62
C ILE A 25 -4.97 -49.90 17.26
N GLU A 26 -5.12 -49.39 16.02
CA GLU A 26 -4.99 -48.00 15.57
C GLU A 26 -3.72 -47.19 15.85
N GLU A 27 -3.07 -46.79 14.75
CA GLU A 27 -1.91 -45.92 14.71
C GLU A 27 -2.31 -44.43 14.82
N HIS A 28 -1.81 -43.74 15.84
CA HIS A 28 -1.59 -42.29 15.76
C HIS A 28 -0.11 -42.02 15.50
N ALA A 29 0.28 -42.14 14.24
CA ALA A 29 1.61 -41.78 13.78
C ALA A 29 1.80 -40.25 13.80
N LEU A 30 2.70 -39.78 14.67
CA LEU A 30 3.21 -38.40 14.64
C LEU A 30 4.40 -38.32 13.67
N GLU A 31 4.11 -38.22 12.37
CA GLU A 31 5.14 -38.00 11.35
C GLU A 31 5.43 -36.51 11.07
N SER A 32 6.67 -36.25 10.67
CA SER A 32 7.17 -35.07 9.94
C SER A 32 6.54 -33.70 10.20
N ALA A 33 7.18 -32.89 11.05
CA ALA A 33 7.03 -31.45 11.00
C ALA A 33 7.83 -30.84 9.82
N SER A 34 7.23 -30.75 8.62
CA SER A 34 7.79 -29.93 7.53
C SER A 34 6.80 -29.54 6.43
N GLU A 35 5.78 -28.72 6.75
CA GLU A 35 5.11 -27.90 5.73
C GLU A 35 5.20 -26.42 6.10
N ARG A 36 6.16 -25.73 5.49
CA ARG A 36 6.10 -24.27 5.35
C ARG A 36 5.13 -24.00 4.22
N ALA A 37 3.95 -23.48 4.53
CA ALA A 37 3.01 -23.01 3.51
C ALA A 37 3.74 -22.04 2.56
N ALA A 38 3.78 -22.38 1.27
CA ALA A 38 4.48 -21.58 0.28
C ALA A 38 3.73 -20.26 0.07
N VAL A 39 4.42 -19.14 0.28
CA VAL A 39 3.91 -17.82 -0.14
C VAL A 39 3.88 -17.80 -1.66
N PRO A 40 2.77 -17.40 -2.32
CA PRO A 40 2.72 -17.24 -3.76
C PRO A 40 3.66 -16.10 -4.18
N LEU A 41 4.87 -16.46 -4.62
CA LEU A 41 5.82 -15.54 -5.24
C LEU A 41 5.27 -15.05 -6.59
N ALA A 42 5.54 -13.79 -6.92
CA ALA A 42 5.06 -13.17 -8.14
C ALA A 42 5.56 -13.90 -9.40
N SER A 43 4.65 -14.53 -10.14
CA SER A 43 4.88 -15.03 -11.50
C SER A 43 4.86 -13.85 -12.48
N GLY A 44 6.03 -13.34 -12.81
CA GLY A 44 6.19 -12.17 -13.67
C GLY A 44 7.65 -11.93 -14.03
N GLY A 45 7.86 -11.25 -15.15
CA GLY A 45 9.13 -10.67 -15.58
C GLY A 45 8.86 -9.30 -16.21
N VAL A 46 9.88 -8.59 -16.65
CA VAL A 46 9.72 -7.21 -17.15
C VAL A 46 9.42 -7.21 -18.66
N GLU A 47 8.14 -7.17 -19.04
CA GLU A 47 7.76 -6.73 -20.38
C GLU A 47 7.82 -5.21 -20.49
N LEU A 48 8.56 -4.72 -21.47
CA LEU A 48 8.62 -3.31 -21.84
C LEU A 48 7.55 -3.06 -22.92
N THR A 49 6.29 -2.88 -22.52
CA THR A 49 5.14 -2.80 -23.45
C THR A 49 5.03 -1.43 -24.13
N THR A 50 6.05 -1.07 -24.93
CA THR A 50 6.12 0.24 -25.56
C THR A 50 5.11 0.47 -26.67
N ASN A 51 4.82 1.75 -26.95
CA ASN A 51 4.48 2.24 -28.29
C ASN A 51 5.08 3.66 -28.45
N SER A 52 4.97 4.25 -29.64
CA SER A 52 5.63 5.52 -30.02
C SER A 52 4.67 6.71 -30.00
N ILE A 53 5.07 7.81 -29.35
CA ILE A 53 4.56 9.16 -29.67
C ILE A 53 5.51 9.78 -30.68
N GLN A 54 4.98 10.35 -31.76
CA GLN A 54 5.73 11.13 -32.75
C GLN A 54 5.18 12.55 -32.81
N GLY A 55 6.02 13.54 -33.07
CA GLY A 55 5.52 14.91 -33.19
C GLY A 55 6.48 15.93 -33.74
N THR A 56 5.96 17.13 -33.91
CA THR A 56 6.68 18.33 -34.38
C THR A 56 6.59 19.42 -33.32
N VAL A 57 7.71 20.03 -32.97
CA VAL A 57 7.80 21.21 -32.08
C VAL A 57 8.22 22.39 -32.94
N ARG A 58 7.43 23.47 -32.97
CA ARG A 58 7.73 24.63 -33.82
C ARG A 58 7.21 25.98 -33.36
N PHE A 59 7.95 27.02 -33.72
CA PHE A 59 7.49 28.39 -33.60
C PHE A 59 6.64 28.80 -34.82
N THR A 60 5.50 29.45 -34.57
CA THR A 60 4.54 29.85 -35.62
C THR A 60 4.79 31.26 -36.17
N ASN A 61 5.95 31.84 -35.88
CA ASN A 61 6.31 33.22 -36.15
C ASN A 61 6.41 33.52 -37.66
N GLN A 62 5.77 34.61 -38.08
CA GLN A 62 5.69 35.09 -39.46
C GLN A 62 6.53 36.35 -39.72
N ASN A 63 7.03 37.02 -38.67
CA ASN A 63 7.86 38.22 -38.80
C ASN A 63 9.23 37.85 -39.41
N PRO A 64 9.58 38.35 -40.62
CA PRO A 64 10.84 37.96 -41.28
C PRO A 64 12.10 38.34 -40.49
N ALA A 65 12.04 39.39 -39.65
CA ALA A 65 13.17 39.75 -38.79
C ALA A 65 13.38 38.73 -37.66
N ILE A 66 12.30 38.14 -37.12
CA ILE A 66 12.37 37.07 -36.12
C ILE A 66 12.82 35.76 -36.77
N GLN A 67 12.34 35.45 -37.98
CA GLN A 67 12.80 34.29 -38.73
C GLN A 67 14.31 34.37 -39.07
N THR A 68 14.80 35.54 -39.47
CA THR A 68 16.25 35.77 -39.67
C THR A 68 17.04 35.66 -38.37
N LEU A 69 16.52 36.19 -37.25
CA LEU A 69 17.11 36.04 -35.92
C LEU A 69 17.27 34.54 -35.55
N LEU A 70 16.20 33.75 -35.65
CA LEU A 70 16.23 32.31 -35.36
C LEU A 70 17.14 31.53 -36.32
N ALA A 71 17.26 31.97 -37.58
CA ALA A 71 18.17 31.37 -38.57
C ALA A 71 19.66 31.65 -38.30
N GLU A 72 19.99 32.85 -37.83
CA GLU A 72 21.37 33.24 -37.52
C GLU A 72 21.90 32.64 -36.21
N ASP A 73 21.01 32.27 -35.28
CA ASP A 73 21.36 31.85 -33.92
C ASP A 73 21.77 30.37 -33.79
N GLY A 74 21.54 29.53 -34.81
CA GLY A 74 21.94 28.10 -34.79
C GLY A 74 21.24 27.28 -33.69
N TRP A 75 19.91 27.40 -33.58
CA TRP A 75 19.11 26.73 -32.55
C TRP A 75 18.97 25.22 -32.82
N GLU A 76 19.95 24.44 -32.33
CA GLU A 76 20.06 22.99 -32.52
C GLU A 76 19.84 22.16 -31.23
N ILE A 77 19.30 22.77 -30.16
CA ILE A 77 19.04 22.09 -28.88
C ILE A 77 17.53 21.90 -28.69
N GLY A 78 17.10 20.65 -28.66
CA GLY A 78 15.71 20.26 -28.38
C GLY A 78 15.63 19.02 -27.50
N SER A 79 14.57 18.92 -26.70
CA SER A 79 14.27 17.74 -25.89
C SER A 79 12.77 17.63 -25.61
N VAL A 80 12.29 16.40 -25.41
CA VAL A 80 10.88 16.12 -25.09
C VAL A 80 10.82 15.14 -23.93
N SER A 81 9.98 15.44 -22.96
CA SER A 81 9.61 14.55 -21.86
C SER A 81 8.11 14.25 -21.91
N ALA A 82 7.77 13.02 -21.54
CA ALA A 82 6.41 12.54 -21.34
C ALA A 82 6.25 12.11 -19.88
N ALA A 83 5.14 12.48 -19.24
CA ALA A 83 4.77 12.05 -17.90
C ALA A 83 3.30 11.61 -17.88
N SER A 84 3.01 10.42 -17.35
CA SER A 84 1.67 9.84 -17.45
C SER A 84 0.71 10.42 -16.41
N THR A 85 -0.51 10.70 -16.85
CA THR A 85 -1.61 11.22 -16.03
C THR A 85 -2.62 10.12 -15.68
N SER A 86 -2.76 9.10 -16.52
CA SER A 86 -3.63 7.94 -16.26
C SER A 86 -3.21 6.71 -17.07
N PRO A 87 -2.86 5.57 -16.42
CA PRO A 87 -2.39 5.50 -15.03
C PRO A 87 -1.14 6.38 -14.82
N SER A 88 -0.94 6.90 -13.61
CA SER A 88 0.20 7.77 -13.28
C SER A 88 1.47 6.97 -12.95
N GLY A 89 2.63 7.65 -12.92
CA GLY A 89 3.92 7.07 -12.53
C GLY A 89 4.82 6.57 -13.67
N TYR A 90 4.36 6.65 -14.92
CA TYR A 90 5.16 6.35 -16.11
C TYR A 90 5.71 7.63 -16.72
N SER A 91 6.91 7.54 -17.28
CA SER A 91 7.59 8.67 -17.90
C SER A 91 8.57 8.21 -18.97
N ALA A 92 8.90 9.14 -19.87
CA ALA A 92 9.96 8.98 -20.84
C ALA A 92 10.63 10.33 -21.12
N SER A 93 11.87 10.33 -21.58
CA SER A 93 12.55 11.54 -22.05
C SER A 93 13.55 11.28 -23.17
N THR A 94 13.59 12.19 -24.16
CA THR A 94 14.54 12.20 -25.27
C THR A 94 15.17 13.59 -25.42
N SER A 95 16.47 13.63 -25.72
CA SER A 95 17.14 14.79 -26.34
C SER A 95 17.64 14.47 -27.76
N THR A 96 17.18 13.34 -28.32
CA THR A 96 17.49 12.93 -29.69
C THR A 96 16.34 13.36 -30.60
N VAL A 97 16.46 14.56 -31.19
CA VAL A 97 15.45 15.17 -32.08
C VAL A 97 16.05 15.47 -33.45
N THR A 98 15.21 15.68 -34.46
CA THR A 98 15.63 15.97 -35.83
C THR A 98 15.14 17.35 -36.25
N PHE A 99 16.05 18.33 -36.31
CA PHE A 99 15.74 19.67 -36.80
C PHE A 99 15.44 19.66 -38.31
N THR A 100 14.30 20.22 -38.70
CA THR A 100 13.96 20.51 -40.11
C THR A 100 14.33 21.94 -40.46
N HIS A 101 14.19 22.86 -39.50
CA HIS A 101 14.56 24.28 -39.56
C HIS A 101 15.04 24.75 -38.17
N PRO A 102 15.74 25.89 -38.04
CA PRO A 102 16.15 26.45 -36.75
C PRO A 102 15.00 26.84 -35.78
N TRP A 103 13.75 26.69 -36.22
CA TRP A 103 12.53 26.94 -35.46
C TRP A 103 11.52 25.77 -35.52
N GLU A 104 11.92 24.61 -36.07
CA GLU A 104 11.09 23.40 -36.17
C GLU A 104 11.95 22.14 -36.04
N TYR A 105 11.61 21.27 -35.10
CA TYR A 105 12.17 19.91 -35.02
C TYR A 105 11.07 18.85 -34.90
N THR A 106 11.38 17.64 -35.37
CA THR A 106 10.55 16.45 -35.15
C THR A 106 11.18 15.52 -34.10
N PHE A 107 10.34 14.76 -33.42
CA PHE A 107 10.76 13.79 -32.41
C PHE A 107 9.96 12.49 -32.52
N GLU A 108 10.57 11.40 -32.07
CA GLU A 108 9.88 10.17 -31.67
C GLU A 108 10.33 9.83 -30.25
N ILE A 109 9.40 9.35 -29.43
CA ILE A 109 9.65 8.89 -28.07
C ILE A 109 8.86 7.61 -27.80
N LEU A 110 9.57 6.54 -27.42
CA LEU A 110 8.97 5.28 -27.02
C LEU A 110 8.54 5.38 -25.55
N VAL A 111 7.25 5.20 -25.30
CA VAL A 111 6.63 5.31 -23.99
C VAL A 111 5.94 4.01 -23.61
N GLU A 112 5.72 3.77 -22.32
CA GLU A 112 4.96 2.61 -21.84
C GLU A 112 3.48 2.74 -22.24
N ALA A 113 2.89 1.65 -22.75
CA ALA A 113 1.57 1.65 -23.39
C ALA A 113 0.66 0.46 -23.04
N GLY A 114 1.17 -0.54 -22.29
CA GLY A 114 0.41 -1.69 -21.78
C GLY A 114 -0.11 -1.53 -20.35
N ALA A 115 0.48 -0.65 -19.54
CA ALA A 115 0.12 -0.45 -18.13
C ALA A 115 -1.34 0.01 -17.90
N GLY A 116 -2.02 0.54 -18.93
CA GLY A 116 -3.46 0.86 -18.91
C GLY A 116 -4.34 -0.17 -19.62
N GLY A 117 -3.83 -1.36 -19.95
CA GLY A 117 -4.53 -2.36 -20.76
C GLY A 117 -4.97 -1.80 -22.12
N ASP A 118 -6.15 -2.21 -22.59
CA ASP A 118 -6.72 -1.74 -23.86
C ASP A 118 -7.09 -0.24 -23.87
N ALA A 119 -7.23 0.40 -22.70
CA ALA A 119 -7.42 1.84 -22.64
C ALA A 119 -6.16 2.61 -23.07
N GLY A 120 -4.98 2.03 -22.82
CA GLY A 120 -3.66 2.64 -23.01
C GLY A 120 -3.26 3.57 -21.88
N VAL A 121 -2.07 4.16 -21.99
CA VAL A 121 -1.53 5.13 -21.04
C VAL A 121 -1.67 6.54 -21.62
N THR A 122 -2.18 7.48 -20.83
CA THR A 122 -2.35 8.89 -21.21
C THR A 122 -1.24 9.74 -20.63
N TYR A 123 -0.62 10.57 -21.48
CA TYR A 123 0.53 11.40 -21.16
C TYR A 123 0.23 12.90 -21.21
N SER A 124 0.90 13.66 -20.34
CA SER A 124 1.31 15.03 -20.60
C SER A 124 2.68 15.03 -21.25
N LEU A 125 2.88 15.94 -22.20
CA LEU A 125 4.15 16.19 -22.88
C LEU A 125 4.65 17.58 -22.53
N ASP A 126 5.93 17.67 -22.22
CA ASP A 126 6.67 18.91 -22.02
C ASP A 126 7.91 18.86 -22.92
N ALA A 127 8.01 19.80 -23.87
CA ALA A 127 9.09 19.90 -24.84
C ALA A 127 9.84 21.23 -24.71
N ASN A 128 11.16 21.19 -24.89
CA ASN A 128 12.02 22.36 -24.89
C ASN A 128 12.64 22.58 -26.27
N HIS A 129 12.72 23.84 -26.70
CA HIS A 129 13.49 24.29 -27.86
C HIS A 129 14.37 25.46 -27.40
N SER A 130 15.67 25.23 -27.31
CA SER A 130 16.68 26.24 -26.94
C SER A 130 16.38 27.06 -25.67
N GLY A 131 15.70 26.47 -24.69
CA GLY A 131 15.30 27.14 -23.44
C GLY A 131 13.83 27.59 -23.36
N LEU A 132 13.06 27.53 -24.46
CA LEU A 132 11.61 27.80 -24.46
C LEU A 132 10.80 26.51 -24.36
N ASN A 133 9.74 26.53 -23.53
CA ASN A 133 8.92 25.36 -23.23
C ASN A 133 7.57 25.37 -23.96
N PHE A 134 7.18 24.20 -24.43
CA PHE A 134 5.90 23.85 -25.05
C PHE A 134 5.28 22.71 -24.24
N ALA A 135 3.94 22.65 -24.15
CA ALA A 135 3.25 21.57 -23.46
C ALA A 135 1.97 21.14 -24.17
N ALA A 136 1.61 19.86 -24.04
CA ALA A 136 0.29 19.34 -24.39
C ALA A 136 -0.12 18.18 -23.46
N SER A 137 -1.35 18.22 -22.96
CA SER A 137 -1.90 17.20 -22.06
C SER A 137 -2.94 16.32 -22.77
N GLY A 138 -2.96 15.03 -22.45
CA GLY A 138 -4.01 14.10 -22.91
C GLY A 138 -3.62 13.24 -24.12
N VAL A 139 -2.32 13.06 -24.38
CA VAL A 139 -1.84 12.19 -25.47
C VAL A 139 -1.94 10.73 -25.00
N THR A 140 -3.04 10.05 -25.36
CA THR A 140 -3.21 8.61 -25.08
C THR A 140 -2.42 7.76 -26.08
N VAL A 141 -1.83 6.68 -25.57
CA VAL A 141 -0.99 5.73 -26.31
C VAL A 141 -1.38 4.31 -25.89
N ARG A 142 -1.84 3.48 -26.84
CA ARG A 142 -2.16 2.07 -26.61
C ARG A 142 -1.07 1.15 -27.12
N THR A 143 -1.12 -0.11 -26.72
CA THR A 143 -0.30 -1.20 -27.28
C THR A 143 -0.45 -1.29 -28.81
N ARG A 144 0.60 -1.73 -29.54
CA ARG A 144 0.55 -1.79 -31.01
C ARG A 144 -0.51 -2.75 -31.59
N SER A 145 -1.03 -3.68 -30.80
CA SER A 145 -2.17 -4.53 -31.20
C SER A 145 -3.48 -3.73 -31.28
N GLN A 146 -3.68 -2.75 -30.41
CA GLN A 146 -4.85 -1.85 -30.40
C GLN A 146 -4.61 -0.57 -31.22
N GLN A 147 -3.35 -0.16 -31.38
CA GLN A 147 -2.95 1.07 -32.07
C GLN A 147 -1.64 0.87 -32.85
N PRO A 148 -1.70 0.34 -34.10
CA PRO A 148 -0.51 0.06 -34.90
C PRO A 148 0.34 1.30 -35.20
N ASP A 149 -0.34 2.42 -35.49
CA ASP A 149 0.27 3.70 -35.85
C ASP A 149 0.70 4.52 -34.60
N PRO A 150 1.77 5.33 -34.68
CA PRO A 150 2.19 6.22 -33.59
C PRO A 150 1.11 7.24 -33.19
N SER A 151 1.06 7.62 -31.92
CA SER A 151 0.26 8.78 -31.48
C SER A 151 0.94 10.06 -31.97
N THR A 152 0.27 10.85 -32.80
CA THR A 152 0.85 12.07 -33.39
C THR A 152 0.44 13.34 -32.64
N VAL A 153 1.38 14.29 -32.51
CA VAL A 153 1.15 15.58 -31.84
C VAL A 153 1.93 16.72 -32.53
N THR A 154 1.34 17.91 -32.55
CA THR A 154 2.02 19.16 -32.96
C THR A 154 2.06 20.10 -31.77
N LEU A 155 3.24 20.55 -31.38
CA LEU A 155 3.47 21.52 -30.32
C LEU A 155 3.85 22.85 -30.96
N GLU A 156 2.93 23.81 -30.87
CA GLU A 156 3.04 25.12 -31.53
C GLU A 156 3.03 26.26 -30.51
N GLN A 157 3.88 27.25 -30.71
CA GLN A 157 3.92 28.47 -29.91
C GLN A 157 4.31 29.66 -30.78
N CYS A 158 3.77 30.84 -30.52
CA CYS A 158 4.31 32.09 -31.05
C CYS A 158 5.14 32.79 -29.97
N MET A 159 6.35 33.23 -30.33
CA MET A 159 7.21 34.02 -29.46
C MET A 159 7.16 35.51 -29.81
N GLY A 160 7.62 36.34 -28.88
CA GLY A 160 8.03 37.72 -29.11
C GLY A 160 9.51 37.91 -28.73
N VAL A 161 10.12 38.97 -29.25
CA VAL A 161 11.54 39.30 -29.02
C VAL A 161 11.66 40.57 -28.19
N ILE A 162 12.39 40.49 -27.09
CA ILE A 162 12.88 41.68 -26.37
C ILE A 162 14.27 42.02 -26.90
N ARG A 163 14.41 43.19 -27.52
CA ARG A 163 15.69 43.73 -28.00
C ARG A 163 16.17 44.84 -27.06
N LEU A 164 17.16 44.54 -26.24
CA LEU A 164 17.80 45.50 -25.35
C LEU A 164 18.91 46.26 -26.10
N ILE A 165 18.93 47.60 -26.00
CA ILE A 165 19.97 48.45 -26.59
C ILE A 165 20.63 49.30 -25.51
N GLY A 166 21.96 49.43 -25.53
CA GLY A 166 22.70 50.29 -24.60
C GLY A 166 22.76 51.74 -25.08
N GLY A 167 22.76 52.69 -24.15
CA GLY A 167 22.97 54.10 -24.44
C GLY A 167 23.25 54.98 -23.24
N THR A 168 23.54 56.26 -23.48
CA THR A 168 24.00 57.23 -22.46
C THR A 168 22.92 57.73 -21.51
N ASP A 169 21.66 57.48 -21.83
CA ASP A 169 20.46 58.05 -21.20
C ASP A 169 19.24 57.18 -21.56
N GLU A 170 18.08 57.47 -20.97
CA GLU A 170 16.83 56.70 -21.10
C GLU A 170 16.27 56.64 -22.54
N THR A 171 16.75 57.46 -23.47
CA THR A 171 16.34 57.43 -24.88
C THR A 171 17.23 56.53 -25.74
N CYS A 172 18.42 56.18 -25.25
CA CYS A 172 19.47 55.47 -26.00
C CYS A 172 19.89 56.14 -27.33
N ALA A 173 19.63 57.44 -27.52
CA ALA A 173 19.94 58.17 -28.75
C ALA A 173 21.45 58.18 -29.08
N THR A 174 22.32 58.19 -28.07
CA THR A 174 23.75 57.88 -28.24
C THR A 174 24.01 56.44 -27.79
N ARG A 175 24.33 55.57 -28.74
CA ARG A 175 24.49 54.13 -28.52
C ARG A 175 25.70 53.77 -27.66
N ARG A 176 25.58 52.65 -26.94
CA ARG A 176 26.64 51.90 -26.27
C ARG A 176 26.44 50.41 -26.53
N ASP A 177 27.53 49.67 -26.64
CA ASP A 177 27.48 48.21 -26.84
C ASP A 177 27.01 47.51 -25.57
N VAL A 178 25.98 46.67 -25.69
CA VAL A 178 25.63 45.71 -24.63
C VAL A 178 26.67 44.59 -24.65
N TYR A 179 27.51 44.51 -23.62
CA TYR A 179 28.50 43.45 -23.47
C TYR A 179 27.80 42.12 -23.15
N GLN A 180 26.88 42.18 -22.18
CA GLN A 180 26.04 41.07 -21.71
C GLN A 180 24.79 41.64 -21.02
N ALA A 181 23.71 40.89 -21.03
CA ALA A 181 22.59 41.07 -20.09
C ALA A 181 22.15 39.72 -19.51
N TRP A 182 21.26 39.80 -18.52
CA TRP A 182 20.45 38.70 -17.99
C TRP A 182 19.04 39.23 -17.77
N VAL A 183 18.05 38.44 -18.19
CA VAL A 183 16.63 38.82 -18.22
C VAL A 183 15.87 37.81 -17.36
N GLY A 184 15.00 38.29 -16.46
CA GLY A 184 14.47 37.52 -15.31
C GLY A 184 13.80 36.19 -15.61
N GLY A 185 14.60 35.13 -15.74
CA GLY A 185 14.20 33.76 -16.06
C GLY A 185 14.22 33.40 -17.55
N PHE A 186 14.79 34.24 -18.43
CA PHE A 186 14.79 34.04 -19.88
C PHE A 186 16.21 34.02 -20.46
N ALA A 187 16.42 33.17 -21.47
CA ALA A 187 17.67 33.09 -22.22
C ALA A 187 17.79 34.22 -23.25
N GLY A 188 19.02 34.60 -23.55
CA GLY A 188 19.33 35.64 -24.53
C GLY A 188 20.84 35.80 -24.75
N TYR A 189 21.20 36.57 -25.77
CA TYR A 189 22.58 36.70 -26.24
C TYR A 189 22.86 38.12 -26.80
N PRO A 190 24.12 38.60 -26.74
CA PRO A 190 24.50 39.90 -27.28
C PRO A 190 24.77 39.87 -28.80
N LYS A 191 23.90 40.52 -29.59
CA LYS A 191 23.96 40.55 -31.06
C LYS A 191 24.69 41.80 -31.58
N THR A 192 25.57 41.62 -32.56
CA THR A 192 26.23 42.75 -33.24
C THR A 192 25.33 43.32 -34.33
N GLU A 193 25.10 44.63 -34.31
CA GLU A 193 24.30 45.37 -35.29
C GLU A 193 25.07 46.58 -35.83
N PRO A 194 24.68 47.20 -36.98
CA PRO A 194 25.39 48.35 -37.54
C PRO A 194 25.49 49.59 -36.63
N GLU A 195 24.59 49.71 -35.65
CA GLU A 195 24.54 50.80 -34.67
C GLU A 195 25.25 50.46 -33.35
N GLY A 196 25.98 49.34 -33.28
CA GLY A 196 26.56 48.80 -32.05
C GLY A 196 25.73 47.65 -31.46
N ARG A 197 26.34 46.95 -30.51
CA ARG A 197 25.86 45.66 -29.96
C ARG A 197 24.58 45.83 -29.15
N SER A 198 23.57 45.04 -29.47
CA SER A 198 22.34 44.87 -28.71
C SER A 198 22.39 43.58 -27.89
N TYR A 199 21.33 43.29 -27.13
CA TYR A 199 21.10 41.96 -26.55
C TYR A 199 19.67 41.51 -26.85
N ILE A 200 19.54 40.30 -27.38
CA ILE A 200 18.29 39.70 -27.83
C ILE A 200 17.87 38.65 -26.79
N ALA A 201 16.62 38.70 -26.34
CA ALA A 201 16.00 37.67 -25.52
C ALA A 201 14.66 37.25 -26.13
N TYR A 202 14.39 35.94 -26.14
CA TYR A 202 13.16 35.36 -26.68
C TYR A 202 12.22 35.00 -25.54
N LEU A 203 10.96 35.40 -25.66
CA LEU A 203 9.93 35.15 -24.65
C LEU A 203 8.68 34.54 -25.31
N PRO A 204 7.95 33.63 -24.63
CA PRO A 204 6.62 33.23 -25.06
C PRO A 204 5.71 34.46 -25.17
N ALA A 205 4.89 34.57 -26.22
CA ALA A 205 3.95 35.67 -26.37
C ALA A 205 2.96 35.71 -25.18
N GLY A 206 2.84 36.86 -24.50
CA GLY A 206 2.00 36.99 -23.33
C GLY A 206 2.46 38.07 -22.34
N ALA A 207 1.88 38.03 -21.14
CA ALA A 207 2.15 39.00 -20.08
C ALA A 207 3.32 38.56 -19.18
N HIS A 208 4.35 39.40 -19.05
CA HIS A 208 5.52 39.18 -18.20
C HIS A 208 5.79 40.39 -17.29
N PRO A 209 4.88 40.69 -16.34
CA PRO A 209 4.99 41.86 -15.48
C PRO A 209 6.19 41.76 -14.51
N LEU A 210 6.85 42.89 -14.27
CA LEU A 210 7.90 43.11 -13.26
C LEU A 210 8.98 42.01 -13.20
N LYS A 211 9.76 41.91 -14.27
CA LYS A 211 10.98 41.10 -14.36
C LYS A 211 12.22 41.96 -14.14
N THR A 212 13.21 41.43 -13.43
CA THR A 212 14.54 42.04 -13.32
C THR A 212 15.28 41.95 -14.65
N VAL A 213 15.98 43.02 -15.02
CA VAL A 213 16.96 43.05 -16.11
C VAL A 213 18.28 43.53 -15.52
N ILE A 214 19.33 42.72 -15.65
CA ILE A 214 20.70 42.99 -15.19
C ILE A 214 21.59 43.09 -16.43
N TYR A 215 22.51 44.05 -16.51
CA TYR A 215 23.29 44.28 -17.73
C TYR A 215 24.66 44.92 -17.52
N TRP A 216 25.50 44.74 -18.53
CA TRP A 216 26.84 45.32 -18.66
C TRP A 216 26.93 46.06 -19.99
N LEU A 217 27.30 47.35 -19.95
CA LEU A 217 27.58 48.15 -21.15
C LEU A 217 29.10 48.38 -21.30
N SER A 218 29.61 48.29 -22.52
CA SER A 218 30.99 48.65 -22.83
C SER A 218 31.14 50.17 -22.95
N THR A 219 32.18 50.71 -22.32
CA THR A 219 32.57 52.12 -22.37
C THR A 219 34.07 52.25 -22.58
N GLU A 220 34.56 53.46 -22.88
CA GLU A 220 35.99 53.77 -22.96
C GLU A 220 36.73 53.56 -21.62
N GLU A 221 36.02 53.55 -20.50
CA GLU A 221 36.54 53.34 -19.14
C GLU A 221 36.46 51.87 -18.68
N GLY A 222 35.76 51.00 -19.43
CA GLY A 222 35.56 49.58 -19.10
C GLY A 222 34.09 49.14 -19.16
N LEU A 223 33.77 48.04 -18.46
CA LEU A 223 32.41 47.50 -18.38
C LEU A 223 31.63 48.13 -17.22
N HIS A 224 30.48 48.72 -17.52
CA HIS A 224 29.58 49.34 -16.54
C HIS A 224 28.40 48.43 -16.21
N TYR A 225 28.21 48.09 -14.93
CA TYR A 225 27.13 47.21 -14.42
C TYR A 225 25.92 47.99 -13.90
N SER A 226 24.70 47.54 -14.24
CA SER A 226 23.45 48.12 -13.74
C SER A 226 22.30 47.09 -13.76
N PHE A 227 21.20 47.38 -13.06
CA PHE A 227 19.97 46.59 -13.12
C PHE A 227 18.71 47.43 -12.82
N PHE A 228 17.55 46.98 -13.31
CA PHE A 228 16.23 47.52 -12.97
C PHE A 228 15.13 46.45 -13.06
N TYR A 229 13.90 46.82 -12.71
CA TYR A 229 12.71 45.99 -12.90
C TYR A 229 11.81 46.64 -13.95
N THR A 230 11.26 45.85 -14.87
CA THR A 230 10.34 46.35 -15.90
C THR A 230 9.31 45.29 -16.30
N ASP A 231 8.25 45.72 -16.96
CA ASP A 231 7.37 44.82 -17.70
C ASP A 231 8.06 44.35 -19.00
N LEU A 232 8.06 43.04 -19.22
CA LEU A 232 8.57 42.39 -20.44
C LEU A 232 7.45 41.72 -21.26
N SER A 233 6.20 42.14 -21.06
CA SER A 233 5.07 41.64 -21.85
C SER A 233 5.30 41.91 -23.34
N VAL A 234 5.09 40.90 -24.19
CA VAL A 234 5.37 40.99 -25.63
C VAL A 234 4.36 40.16 -26.39
N ALA A 235 3.85 40.70 -27.50
CA ALA A 235 2.89 40.01 -28.35
C ALA A 235 3.55 38.98 -29.28
N CYS A 236 2.73 38.13 -29.87
CA CYS A 236 3.14 37.25 -30.96
C CYS A 236 3.72 38.09 -32.12
N ASP A 237 4.88 37.69 -32.63
CA ASP A 237 5.61 38.35 -33.72
C ASP A 237 6.09 39.79 -33.45
N GLU A 238 5.97 40.30 -32.22
CA GLU A 238 6.47 41.61 -31.82
C GLU A 238 7.98 41.58 -31.53
N ILE A 239 8.71 42.59 -32.03
CA ILE A 239 10.08 42.91 -31.56
C ILE A 239 10.01 44.19 -30.72
N ARG A 240 9.90 44.05 -29.40
CA ARG A 240 9.82 45.16 -28.46
C ARG A 240 11.24 45.60 -28.06
N THR A 241 11.65 46.78 -28.50
CA THR A 241 12.95 47.36 -28.12
C THR A 241 12.87 48.10 -26.78
N LEU A 242 13.85 47.88 -25.90
CA LEU A 242 13.99 48.58 -24.61
C LEU A 242 15.39 49.23 -24.51
N CYS A 243 15.44 50.45 -23.97
CA CYS A 243 16.70 51.13 -23.68
C CYS A 243 17.28 50.66 -22.34
N LEU A 244 18.59 50.45 -22.32
CA LEU A 244 19.43 50.25 -21.15
C LEU A 244 20.27 51.53 -20.94
N PRO A 245 19.82 52.47 -20.09
CA PRO A 245 20.55 53.70 -19.82
C PRO A 245 21.80 53.43 -18.97
N MET A 246 22.88 54.15 -19.21
CA MET A 246 23.92 54.30 -18.18
C MET A 246 23.33 55.11 -17.01
N PRO A 247 23.28 54.58 -15.77
CA PRO A 247 23.01 55.42 -14.60
C PRO A 247 24.14 56.46 -14.42
N PRO A 248 23.88 57.58 -13.73
CA PRO A 248 24.93 58.57 -13.45
C PRO A 248 26.10 57.92 -12.70
N PRO A 249 27.35 58.37 -12.94
CA PRO A 249 28.53 57.76 -12.35
C PRO A 249 28.41 57.77 -10.81
N PRO A 250 28.62 56.62 -10.14
CA PRO A 250 28.58 56.58 -8.69
C PRO A 250 29.66 57.50 -8.10
N PRO A 251 29.47 58.02 -6.87
CA PRO A 251 30.55 58.72 -6.17
C PRO A 251 31.78 57.80 -6.10
N PRO A 252 33.01 58.37 -6.14
CA PRO A 252 34.23 57.58 -6.22
C PRO A 252 34.27 56.55 -5.10
N PRO A 253 34.67 55.29 -5.39
CA PRO A 253 34.54 54.19 -4.45
C PRO A 253 35.31 54.52 -3.16
N PRO A 254 34.76 54.20 -1.98
CA PRO A 254 35.51 54.29 -0.75
C PRO A 254 36.79 53.43 -0.85
N PRO A 255 37.86 53.76 -0.11
CA PRO A 255 39.06 52.94 -0.09
C PRO A 255 38.69 51.48 0.26
N PRO A 256 39.39 50.48 -0.33
CA PRO A 256 39.06 49.08 -0.11
C PRO A 256 39.07 48.77 1.41
N PRO A 257 38.08 48.03 1.94
CA PRO A 257 38.01 47.75 3.36
C PRO A 257 39.31 47.10 3.85
N PRO A 258 39.78 47.44 5.08
CA PRO A 258 40.98 46.83 5.62
C PRO A 258 40.78 45.31 5.73
N ARG A 259 41.86 44.56 5.48
CA ARG A 259 41.85 43.11 5.47
C ARG A 259 42.55 42.54 6.68
N GLY A 260 42.05 41.42 7.19
CA GLY A 260 42.61 40.70 8.32
C GLY A 260 42.79 39.22 8.02
N ALA A 261 42.97 38.45 9.07
CA ALA A 261 43.06 37.00 9.03
C ALA A 261 42.32 36.37 10.21
N LEU A 262 41.86 35.13 10.05
CA LEU A 262 41.40 34.28 11.14
C LEU A 262 42.44 33.20 11.43
N THR A 263 42.58 32.82 12.70
CA THR A 263 43.47 31.74 13.14
C THR A 263 42.86 30.90 14.25
N GLY A 264 43.46 29.75 14.55
CA GLY A 264 43.17 28.99 15.75
C GLY A 264 43.96 27.67 15.84
N PRO A 265 43.88 27.00 16.99
CA PRO A 265 44.31 25.62 17.13
C PRO A 265 43.40 24.68 16.31
N TRP A 266 43.91 23.48 16.04
CA TRP A 266 43.18 22.36 15.48
C TRP A 266 43.72 21.07 16.10
N GLU A 267 42.87 20.36 16.84
CA GLU A 267 43.23 19.17 17.61
C GLU A 267 41.99 18.29 17.85
N VAL A 268 42.08 17.00 17.53
CA VAL A 268 41.03 16.02 17.86
C VAL A 268 41.54 15.08 18.95
N ILE A 269 40.97 15.20 20.14
CA ILE A 269 41.49 14.56 21.36
C ILE A 269 41.30 13.04 21.28
N GLY A 270 42.38 12.32 20.95
CA GLY A 270 42.43 10.86 20.88
C GLY A 270 42.41 10.25 19.47
N GLU A 271 42.29 11.06 18.42
CA GLU A 271 42.40 10.61 17.02
C GLU A 271 43.53 11.34 16.30
N THR A 272 44.00 10.83 15.17
CA THR A 272 45.00 11.50 14.32
C THR A 272 44.44 11.69 12.92
N ALA A 273 44.37 12.95 12.48
CA ALA A 273 44.05 13.28 11.09
C ALA A 273 45.32 13.27 10.24
N TYR A 274 45.17 12.83 8.99
CA TYR A 274 46.23 12.81 7.98
C TYR A 274 46.06 13.93 6.94
N ARG A 275 44.93 14.63 6.95
CA ARG A 275 44.65 15.83 6.16
C ARG A 275 43.50 16.60 6.79
N GLN A 276 43.57 17.92 6.74
CA GLN A 276 42.49 18.82 7.13
C GLN A 276 42.34 19.95 6.09
N ASP A 277 41.12 20.46 5.96
CA ASP A 277 40.73 21.64 5.21
C ASP A 277 39.87 22.48 6.15
N THR A 278 40.16 23.77 6.32
CA THR A 278 39.31 24.72 7.04
C THR A 278 38.90 25.83 6.11
N LEU A 279 37.59 26.02 5.97
CA LEU A 279 36.94 27.06 5.21
C LEU A 279 36.41 28.13 6.16
N ALA A 280 36.63 29.41 5.82
CA ALA A 280 35.91 30.54 6.39
C ALA A 280 35.07 31.19 5.27
N ALA A 281 33.77 31.33 5.48
CA ALA A 281 32.84 31.92 4.50
C ALA A 281 31.95 32.99 5.16
N ASN A 282 31.69 34.09 4.44
CA ASN A 282 30.86 35.18 4.95
C ASN A 282 29.35 34.91 4.71
N PRO A 283 28.44 35.59 5.44
CA PRO A 283 27.01 35.53 5.17
C PRO A 283 26.67 35.81 3.70
N GLY A 284 25.99 34.85 3.06
CA GLY A 284 25.65 34.90 1.63
C GLY A 284 26.64 34.21 0.67
N TYR A 285 27.72 33.59 1.17
CA TYR A 285 28.68 32.77 0.40
C TYR A 285 29.45 33.47 -0.74
N LEU A 286 29.32 34.80 -0.89
CA LEU A 286 29.98 35.56 -1.96
C LEU A 286 31.49 35.75 -1.76
N ARG A 287 32.01 35.50 -0.55
CA ARG A 287 33.45 35.56 -0.22
C ARG A 287 33.83 34.45 0.73
N TYR A 288 34.93 33.77 0.40
CA TYR A 288 35.50 32.70 1.21
C TYR A 288 37.03 32.72 1.15
N GLY A 289 37.66 32.07 2.12
CA GLY A 289 39.07 31.67 2.09
C GLY A 289 39.21 30.32 2.78
N SER A 290 40.20 29.52 2.39
CA SER A 290 40.47 28.23 3.03
C SER A 290 41.97 27.95 3.18
N VAL A 291 42.29 26.98 4.03
CA VAL A 291 43.65 26.48 4.26
C VAL A 291 43.60 24.96 4.42
N VAL A 292 44.52 24.27 3.73
CA VAL A 292 44.64 22.80 3.72
C VAL A 292 45.99 22.42 4.33
N ASP A 293 45.97 21.55 5.34
CA ASP A 293 47.15 20.96 5.95
C ASP A 293 47.18 19.43 5.69
N THR A 294 48.38 18.89 5.48
CA THR A 294 48.66 17.46 5.29
C THR A 294 49.35 16.83 6.50
N THR A 295 49.62 17.60 7.54
CA THR A 295 50.09 17.15 8.86
C THR A 295 49.38 17.90 10.00
N PRO A 296 48.03 17.92 10.05
CA PRO A 296 47.27 18.80 10.94
C PRO A 296 47.38 18.44 12.42
N LEU A 297 48.34 19.09 13.08
CA LEU A 297 48.52 19.06 14.53
C LEU A 297 48.87 20.47 15.02
N ALA A 298 47.85 21.21 15.44
CA ALA A 298 47.97 22.60 15.87
C ALA A 298 47.45 22.76 17.31
N PRO A 299 48.17 22.26 18.33
CA PRO A 299 47.69 22.23 19.71
C PRO A 299 47.54 23.63 20.32
N ILE A 300 46.68 23.77 21.33
CA ILE A 300 46.50 25.04 22.06
C ILE A 300 47.84 25.58 22.62
N SER A 301 48.75 24.68 23.00
CA SER A 301 50.05 25.04 23.59
C SER A 301 51.09 25.60 22.61
N ASP A 302 50.86 25.54 21.29
CA ASP A 302 51.77 26.12 20.30
C ASP A 302 51.04 27.00 19.26
N PRO A 303 50.82 28.29 19.58
CA PRO A 303 50.24 29.26 18.64
C PRO A 303 51.04 29.51 17.36
N SER A 304 52.28 29.01 17.22
CA SER A 304 53.04 29.11 15.96
C SER A 304 52.66 28.03 14.94
N SER A 305 52.00 26.96 15.39
CA SER A 305 51.46 25.87 14.56
C SER A 305 50.03 26.12 14.05
N TRP A 306 49.37 27.20 14.50
CA TRP A 306 47.95 27.44 14.24
C TRP A 306 47.64 27.74 12.78
N TRP A 307 46.54 27.14 12.28
CA TRP A 307 46.05 27.42 10.93
C TRP A 307 45.73 28.91 10.81
N THR A 308 45.95 29.50 9.63
CA THR A 308 45.69 30.92 9.38
C THR A 308 45.10 31.11 7.99
N ILE A 309 43.94 31.78 7.92
CA ILE A 309 43.27 32.16 6.67
C ILE A 309 43.34 33.69 6.57
N GLY A 310 44.21 34.19 5.69
CA GLY A 310 44.45 35.63 5.47
C GLY A 310 43.67 36.23 4.31
N ASP A 311 43.93 37.52 4.04
CA ASP A 311 43.30 38.34 2.99
C ASP A 311 41.76 38.46 3.10
N LEU A 312 41.17 38.14 4.25
CA LEU A 312 39.74 38.27 4.50
C LEU A 312 39.36 39.75 4.71
N LEU A 313 38.16 40.17 4.28
CA LEU A 313 37.65 41.51 4.59
C LEU A 313 37.16 41.56 6.04
N GLU A 314 37.20 42.73 6.67
CA GLU A 314 36.59 42.96 7.98
C GLU A 314 35.09 42.58 8.01
N GLY A 315 34.65 41.85 9.04
CA GLY A 315 33.28 41.35 9.20
C GLY A 315 33.17 39.93 9.76
N ASP A 316 31.93 39.41 9.80
CA ASP A 316 31.58 38.11 10.36
C ASP A 316 31.73 36.95 9.36
N TYR A 317 32.22 35.80 9.83
CA TYR A 317 32.47 34.59 9.06
C TYR A 317 32.04 33.33 9.83
N GLY A 318 31.38 32.41 9.13
CA GLY A 318 31.19 31.04 9.59
C GLY A 318 32.38 30.17 9.17
N LEU A 319 32.91 29.37 10.10
CA LEU A 319 34.02 28.44 9.83
C LEU A 319 33.57 26.99 9.86
N ARG A 320 34.09 26.18 8.95
CA ARG A 320 33.83 24.74 8.86
C ARG A 320 35.11 24.00 8.53
N THR A 321 35.36 22.85 9.15
CA THR A 321 36.53 22.02 8.84
C THR A 321 36.11 20.64 8.33
N SER A 322 36.81 20.14 7.32
CA SER A 322 36.78 18.73 6.88
C SER A 322 38.13 18.10 7.20
N ALA A 323 38.15 16.86 7.69
CA ALA A 323 39.37 16.14 7.98
C ALA A 323 39.27 14.65 7.64
N ALA A 324 40.39 14.07 7.22
CA ALA A 324 40.55 12.66 6.89
C ALA A 324 41.29 11.93 8.02
N PHE A 325 40.63 10.92 8.59
CA PHE A 325 41.15 10.10 9.69
C PHE A 325 41.37 8.67 9.23
N ARG A 326 42.33 7.98 9.87
CA ARG A 326 42.65 6.56 9.64
C ARG A 326 43.04 6.28 8.18
N THR A 327 43.24 5.01 7.83
CA THR A 327 43.74 4.60 6.50
C THR A 327 43.09 3.28 6.05
N GLY A 328 43.22 2.95 4.76
CA GLY A 328 42.69 1.71 4.22
C GLY A 328 41.17 1.61 4.31
N LEU A 329 40.65 0.41 4.56
CA LEU A 329 39.22 0.17 4.79
C LEU A 329 38.66 0.78 6.10
N ASP A 330 39.50 1.38 6.96
CA ASP A 330 39.05 2.16 8.12
C ASP A 330 38.96 3.67 7.84
N ALA A 331 39.33 4.13 6.63
CA ALA A 331 39.43 5.55 6.32
C ALA A 331 38.09 6.28 6.48
N GLN A 332 38.12 7.44 7.14
CA GLN A 332 36.95 8.26 7.44
C GLN A 332 37.14 9.69 6.96
N SER A 333 36.08 10.28 6.41
CA SER A 333 35.99 11.70 6.07
C SER A 333 34.93 12.33 6.97
N VAL A 334 35.33 13.28 7.82
CA VAL A 334 34.44 13.96 8.76
C VAL A 334 34.46 15.44 8.49
N THR A 335 33.29 16.08 8.47
CA THR A 335 33.15 17.52 8.32
C THR A 335 32.25 18.08 9.41
N THR A 336 32.66 19.18 10.05
CA THR A 336 31.87 19.83 11.11
C THR A 336 30.63 20.54 10.56
N GLU A 337 29.71 20.91 11.46
CA GLU A 337 28.83 22.06 11.25
C GLU A 337 29.62 23.39 11.20
N TYR A 338 28.95 24.49 10.86
CA TYR A 338 29.57 25.83 10.88
C TYR A 338 29.63 26.42 12.31
N ALA A 339 30.83 26.84 12.73
CA ALA A 339 31.05 27.69 13.90
C ALA A 339 31.00 29.16 13.47
N ASN A 340 29.94 29.87 13.86
CA ASN A 340 29.63 31.24 13.41
C ASN A 340 30.20 32.30 14.37
N ASP A 341 31.45 32.10 14.78
CA ASP A 341 32.15 32.86 15.82
C ASP A 341 33.38 33.60 15.27
N GLY A 342 33.59 33.59 13.95
CA GLY A 342 34.73 34.22 13.29
C GLY A 342 34.49 35.70 13.03
N VAL A 343 35.28 36.58 13.67
CA VAL A 343 35.24 38.03 13.43
C VAL A 343 36.58 38.49 12.89
N VAL A 344 36.62 38.85 11.61
CA VAL A 344 37.81 39.42 10.97
C VAL A 344 37.90 40.89 11.35
N VAL A 345 39.08 41.31 11.83
CA VAL A 345 39.40 42.71 12.16
C VAL A 345 40.49 43.21 11.23
N GLY A 346 40.32 44.40 10.66
CA GLY A 346 41.25 45.00 9.71
C GLY A 346 42.68 45.13 10.24
N ASN A 347 43.65 44.65 9.46
CA ASN A 347 45.09 44.61 9.76
C ASN A 347 45.47 43.74 10.99
N ALA A 348 44.59 42.84 11.44
CA ALA A 348 44.83 41.92 12.55
C ALA A 348 44.68 40.45 12.14
N THR A 349 45.24 39.55 12.96
CA THR A 349 44.98 38.10 12.89
C THR A 349 44.22 37.70 14.15
N THR A 350 42.94 37.35 14.01
CA THR A 350 42.02 37.10 15.13
C THR A 350 41.89 35.61 15.42
N PRO A 351 42.21 35.13 16.65
CA PRO A 351 41.88 33.77 17.07
C PRO A 351 40.36 33.57 17.21
N VAL A 352 39.82 32.50 16.62
CA VAL A 352 38.39 32.18 16.74
C VAL A 352 38.11 31.44 18.06
N THR A 353 37.30 32.04 18.94
CA THR A 353 37.01 31.52 20.28
C THR A 353 35.58 31.78 20.72
N ARG A 354 35.01 30.90 21.54
CA ARG A 354 33.74 31.10 22.28
C ARG A 354 33.99 30.89 23.77
N VAL A 355 33.34 31.67 24.64
CA VAL A 355 33.31 31.37 26.08
C VAL A 355 32.15 30.43 26.37
N ILE A 356 32.44 29.26 26.94
CA ILE A 356 31.45 28.23 27.31
C ILE A 356 31.75 27.78 28.74
N ASP A 357 30.74 27.73 29.60
CA ASP A 357 30.86 27.40 31.04
C ASP A 357 31.84 28.30 31.85
N GLY A 358 32.23 29.45 31.28
CA GLY A 358 33.26 30.34 31.83
C GLY A 358 34.69 30.11 31.30
N GLU A 359 34.89 29.09 30.46
CA GLU A 359 36.17 28.78 29.82
C GLU A 359 36.21 29.28 28.37
N THR A 360 37.36 29.81 27.93
CA THR A 360 37.60 30.08 26.50
C THR A 360 37.87 28.76 25.77
N ARG A 361 36.97 28.39 24.86
CA ARG A 361 37.10 27.20 24.00
C ARG A 361 37.27 27.60 22.53
N TYR A 362 37.92 26.75 21.75
CA TYR A 362 38.19 26.93 20.32
C TYR A 362 37.31 25.97 19.50
N PRO A 363 36.83 26.36 18.30
CA PRO A 363 35.87 25.55 17.55
C PRO A 363 36.44 24.19 17.17
N PHE A 364 37.70 24.14 16.75
CA PHE A 364 38.35 22.93 16.24
C PHE A 364 39.29 22.24 17.23
N VAL A 365 39.10 22.49 18.54
CA VAL A 365 39.63 21.61 19.59
C VAL A 365 38.47 20.75 20.09
N MET A 366 38.44 19.49 19.63
CA MET A 366 37.25 18.66 19.66
C MET A 366 37.55 17.30 20.31
N ARG A 367 36.72 16.89 21.27
CA ARG A 367 36.66 15.49 21.71
C ARG A 367 35.60 14.77 20.85
N PRO A 368 35.97 13.70 20.11
CA PRO A 368 35.03 13.03 19.22
C PRO A 368 33.92 12.29 19.99
N ALA A 369 32.72 12.26 19.42
CA ALA A 369 31.68 11.28 19.75
C ALA A 369 31.71 10.15 18.70
N TYR A 370 31.03 9.03 18.97
CA TYR A 370 31.08 7.87 18.07
C TYR A 370 29.71 7.23 17.78
N ALA A 371 29.48 6.84 16.52
CA ALA A 371 28.49 5.84 16.14
C ALA A 371 29.22 4.50 15.92
N TYR A 372 28.77 3.40 16.50
CA TYR A 372 29.46 2.11 16.39
C TYR A 372 28.48 0.93 16.32
N GLY A 373 28.95 -0.24 15.86
CA GLY A 373 28.11 -1.43 15.85
C GLY A 373 28.71 -2.64 15.16
N ALA A 374 27.97 -3.73 15.20
CA ALA A 374 28.20 -4.89 14.36
C ALA A 374 27.77 -4.60 12.93
N LEU A 375 28.50 -5.17 11.95
CA LEU A 375 28.09 -5.21 10.56
C LEU A 375 28.14 -6.67 10.09
N ARG A 376 27.00 -7.21 9.66
CA ARG A 376 26.88 -8.61 9.27
C ARG A 376 25.98 -8.78 8.06
N LEU A 377 26.57 -9.15 6.93
CA LEU A 377 25.85 -9.39 5.68
C LEU A 377 25.90 -10.89 5.41
N VAL A 378 24.78 -11.60 5.56
CA VAL A 378 24.71 -13.06 5.35
C VAL A 378 23.95 -13.43 4.09
N ASP A 379 24.34 -14.53 3.48
CA ASP A 379 23.65 -15.18 2.37
C ASP A 379 23.83 -16.69 2.57
N PRO A 380 22.91 -17.36 3.29
CA PRO A 380 23.07 -18.76 3.68
C PRO A 380 22.89 -19.74 2.50
N TYR A 381 22.54 -19.27 1.31
CA TYR A 381 22.41 -20.12 0.13
C TYR A 381 23.76 -20.73 -0.25
N VAL A 382 24.83 -19.93 -0.30
CA VAL A 382 26.14 -20.39 -0.82
C VAL A 382 26.85 -21.35 0.13
N SER A 383 26.61 -21.27 1.43
CA SER A 383 27.14 -22.25 2.39
C SER A 383 26.39 -23.59 2.36
N GLN A 384 25.18 -23.62 1.78
CA GLN A 384 24.40 -24.84 1.51
C GLN A 384 24.67 -25.42 0.10
N HIS A 385 25.16 -24.59 -0.85
CA HIS A 385 25.37 -24.96 -2.25
C HIS A 385 26.83 -24.71 -2.69
N PRO A 386 27.76 -25.63 -2.41
CA PRO A 386 29.18 -25.46 -2.73
C PRO A 386 29.42 -25.15 -4.22
N GLY A 387 30.06 -24.01 -4.48
CA GLY A 387 30.31 -23.51 -5.84
C GLY A 387 29.34 -22.43 -6.33
N ALA A 388 28.25 -22.14 -5.59
CA ALA A 388 27.43 -20.96 -5.83
C ALA A 388 28.19 -19.66 -5.49
N ARG A 389 27.92 -18.59 -6.24
CA ARG A 389 28.42 -17.23 -5.99
C ARG A 389 27.38 -16.44 -5.19
N SER A 390 27.86 -15.47 -4.41
CA SER A 390 27.03 -14.43 -3.79
C SER A 390 27.38 -13.07 -4.38
N ALA A 391 26.38 -12.24 -4.66
CA ALA A 391 26.50 -10.82 -5.00
C ALA A 391 27.32 -10.03 -3.97
N LEU A 392 27.30 -10.45 -2.69
CA LEU A 392 28.11 -9.89 -1.60
C LEU A 392 29.63 -10.08 -1.80
N GLN A 393 30.07 -10.98 -2.69
CA GLN A 393 31.48 -11.10 -3.11
C GLN A 393 31.90 -10.00 -4.10
N SER A 394 30.94 -9.28 -4.69
CA SER A 394 31.16 -8.19 -5.65
C SER A 394 30.96 -6.81 -5.01
N LEU A 395 31.03 -6.72 -3.67
CA LEU A 395 31.01 -5.45 -2.94
C LEU A 395 32.21 -4.59 -3.34
N PHE A 396 31.91 -3.36 -3.75
CA PHE A 396 32.86 -2.42 -4.29
C PHE A 396 33.25 -1.37 -3.24
N PHE A 397 34.55 -1.18 -3.07
CA PHE A 397 35.16 -0.14 -2.24
C PHE A 397 36.10 0.68 -3.12
N ARG A 398 36.04 2.01 -3.02
CA ARG A 398 37.02 2.91 -3.66
C ARG A 398 38.21 3.26 -2.78
N VAL A 399 38.15 2.93 -1.49
CA VAL A 399 39.30 3.01 -0.61
C VAL A 399 39.98 1.64 -0.52
N SER A 400 41.30 1.64 -0.45
CA SER A 400 42.12 0.43 -0.39
C SER A 400 43.23 0.58 0.65
N ASP A 401 43.72 -0.54 1.19
CA ASP A 401 44.89 -0.55 2.08
C ASP A 401 46.20 -0.12 1.37
N SER A 402 46.15 0.12 0.06
CA SER A 402 47.21 0.75 -0.75
C SER A 402 47.01 2.25 -1.02
N ASP A 403 45.94 2.87 -0.53
CA ASP A 403 45.71 4.32 -0.65
C ASP A 403 46.71 5.11 0.21
N SER A 404 47.17 6.26 -0.29
CA SER A 404 47.99 7.19 0.48
C SER A 404 47.23 7.73 1.71
N PRO A 405 47.84 7.72 2.91
CA PRO A 405 47.24 8.34 4.10
C PRO A 405 46.82 9.79 3.85
N GLY A 406 45.64 10.18 4.34
CA GLY A 406 45.10 11.54 4.17
C GLY A 406 44.51 11.85 2.78
N SER A 407 44.63 10.93 1.82
CA SER A 407 43.98 11.04 0.51
C SER A 407 43.28 9.74 0.06
N PRO A 408 42.38 9.16 0.89
CA PRO A 408 41.54 8.03 0.47
C PRO A 408 40.71 8.41 -0.77
N ASN A 409 40.71 7.59 -1.83
CA ASN A 409 40.35 8.06 -3.18
C ASN A 409 38.97 8.77 -3.24
N CYS A 410 37.94 8.10 -2.73
CA CYS A 410 36.61 8.67 -2.48
C CYS A 410 35.80 7.68 -1.63
N ILE A 411 35.66 7.94 -0.33
CA ILE A 411 34.87 7.10 0.59
C ILE A 411 33.39 7.07 0.16
N SER A 412 32.84 8.21 -0.25
CA SER A 412 31.45 8.38 -0.71
C SER A 412 31.13 7.77 -2.08
N CYS A 413 32.10 7.13 -2.75
CA CYS A 413 31.95 6.54 -4.07
C CYS A 413 31.97 5.00 -4.06
N GLY A 414 31.78 4.36 -2.91
CA GLY A 414 31.78 2.91 -2.72
C GLY A 414 30.88 2.46 -1.58
N SER A 415 31.17 1.30 -1.00
CA SER A 415 30.48 0.80 0.18
C SER A 415 30.96 1.51 1.45
N MET A 416 30.03 2.13 2.20
CA MET A 416 30.34 3.01 3.33
C MET A 416 29.15 3.14 4.30
N LEU A 417 29.39 3.67 5.50
CA LEU A 417 28.35 4.19 6.38
C LEU A 417 28.38 5.72 6.37
N SER A 418 27.20 6.36 6.33
CA SER A 418 27.01 7.81 6.44
C SER A 418 26.37 8.16 7.78
N ALA A 419 26.80 9.27 8.39
CA ALA A 419 26.13 9.89 9.52
C ALA A 419 26.12 11.42 9.38
N SER A 420 25.04 12.07 9.80
CA SER A 420 24.85 13.52 9.71
C SER A 420 24.30 14.13 11.00
N ASN A 421 24.38 15.46 11.09
CA ASN A 421 23.64 16.24 12.06
C ASN A 421 22.82 17.37 11.38
N PRO A 422 21.72 17.87 11.99
CA PRO A 422 20.86 18.88 11.38
C PRO A 422 21.54 20.23 11.07
N ASN A 423 22.72 20.48 11.64
CA ASN A 423 23.48 21.73 11.49
C ASN A 423 24.51 21.65 10.33
N GLY A 424 24.50 20.57 9.54
CA GLY A 424 25.42 20.35 8.43
C GLY A 424 26.75 19.70 8.82
N GLY A 425 26.86 19.14 10.02
CA GLY A 425 27.90 18.16 10.35
C GLY A 425 27.67 16.84 9.61
N GLY A 426 28.75 16.17 9.23
CA GLY A 426 28.69 14.90 8.49
C GLY A 426 29.92 14.03 8.71
N SER A 427 29.76 12.73 8.56
CA SER A 427 30.80 11.71 8.71
C SER A 427 30.54 10.58 7.73
N ALA A 428 31.57 10.09 7.06
CA ALA A 428 31.51 8.94 6.17
C ALA A 428 32.70 8.02 6.46
N THR A 429 32.45 6.72 6.62
CA THR A 429 33.47 5.69 6.88
C THR A 429 33.29 4.50 5.95
N ALA A 430 34.40 3.95 5.44
CA ALA A 430 34.39 2.58 4.92
C ALA A 430 34.28 1.56 6.08
N PHE A 431 34.27 0.26 5.75
CA PHE A 431 34.33 -0.82 6.74
C PHE A 431 35.22 -1.96 6.24
N ARG A 432 35.90 -2.64 7.17
CA ARG A 432 36.73 -3.83 6.87
C ARG A 432 35.88 -5.06 6.56
N GLY A 433 36.48 -6.01 5.85
CA GLY A 433 35.98 -7.37 5.69
C GLY A 433 35.61 -7.73 4.25
N SER A 434 35.58 -9.04 3.99
CA SER A 434 35.15 -9.63 2.73
C SER A 434 34.08 -10.68 3.02
N PHE A 435 33.14 -10.88 2.10
CA PHE A 435 32.19 -11.97 2.20
C PHE A 435 32.89 -13.32 1.96
N GLU A 436 32.75 -14.25 2.90
CA GLU A 436 33.39 -15.57 2.88
C GLU A 436 32.38 -16.66 2.47
N PRO A 437 32.44 -17.19 1.22
CA PRO A 437 31.44 -18.12 0.70
C PRO A 437 31.33 -19.43 1.48
N THR A 438 32.42 -19.93 2.06
CA THR A 438 32.39 -21.18 2.86
C THR A 438 31.58 -21.03 4.15
N THR A 439 31.38 -19.81 4.64
CA THR A 439 30.54 -19.53 5.82
C THR A 439 29.24 -18.79 5.48
N GLY A 440 29.07 -18.32 4.24
CA GLY A 440 27.89 -17.59 3.78
C GLY A 440 27.72 -16.22 4.44
N GLN A 441 28.80 -15.55 4.83
CA GLN A 441 28.72 -14.27 5.54
C GLN A 441 29.96 -13.35 5.38
N LEU A 442 29.71 -12.04 5.43
CA LEU A 442 30.67 -11.01 5.84
C LEU A 442 30.36 -10.66 7.30
N VAL A 443 31.36 -10.68 8.17
CA VAL A 443 31.25 -10.26 9.58
C VAL A 443 32.30 -9.20 9.87
N SER A 444 31.89 -8.07 10.44
CA SER A 444 32.75 -6.93 10.76
C SER A 444 32.19 -6.11 11.91
N VAL A 445 32.94 -5.09 12.31
CA VAL A 445 32.52 -4.03 13.24
C VAL A 445 32.99 -2.69 12.67
N TYR A 446 32.27 -1.62 12.98
CA TYR A 446 32.65 -0.27 12.60
C TYR A 446 32.62 0.67 13.82
N ASP A 447 33.40 1.75 13.75
CA ASP A 447 33.51 2.75 14.80
C ASP A 447 33.75 4.13 14.16
N GLN A 448 32.68 4.92 14.02
CA GLN A 448 32.61 6.10 13.18
C GLN A 448 32.77 7.38 14.01
N ILE A 449 33.79 8.18 13.69
CA ILE A 449 34.11 9.45 14.34
C ILE A 449 33.05 10.50 13.98
N LEU A 450 32.54 11.21 14.99
CA LEU A 450 31.59 12.32 14.88
C LEU A 450 32.19 13.56 15.56
N LEU A 451 32.26 14.69 14.84
CA LEU A 451 32.91 15.92 15.32
C LEU A 451 31.93 17.09 15.39
N THR A 452 31.81 17.67 16.58
CA THR A 452 31.03 18.88 16.84
C THR A 452 31.96 20.00 17.33
N PRO A 453 31.85 21.23 16.79
CA PRO A 453 32.65 22.34 17.25
C PRO A 453 32.49 22.56 18.75
N TYR A 454 33.60 22.92 19.42
CA TYR A 454 33.68 23.08 20.87
C TYR A 454 33.31 21.83 21.70
N SER A 455 33.17 20.66 21.08
CA SER A 455 32.68 19.41 21.67
C SER A 455 31.23 19.47 22.22
N GLU A 456 30.43 20.43 21.78
CA GLU A 456 29.04 20.58 22.25
C GLU A 456 28.18 19.37 21.88
N PRO A 457 27.19 18.97 22.71
CA PRO A 457 26.29 17.88 22.38
C PRO A 457 25.39 18.21 21.18
N ARG A 458 25.19 17.24 20.28
CA ARG A 458 24.31 17.34 19.11
C ARG A 458 23.48 16.08 18.92
N GLN A 459 22.33 16.21 18.28
CA GLN A 459 21.62 15.07 17.71
C GLN A 459 22.39 14.62 16.46
N TRP A 460 22.86 13.38 16.46
CA TRP A 460 23.47 12.72 15.32
C TRP A 460 22.57 11.58 14.84
N THR A 461 22.52 11.40 13.54
CA THR A 461 21.81 10.31 12.87
C THR A 461 22.82 9.55 12.02
N GLN A 462 22.88 8.23 12.12
CA GLN A 462 23.52 7.40 11.11
C GLN A 462 22.53 7.23 9.96
N ASP A 463 22.76 7.96 8.87
CA ASP A 463 21.81 8.09 7.77
C ASP A 463 21.54 6.73 7.13
N TYR A 464 22.59 5.96 6.84
CA TYR A 464 22.52 4.66 6.19
C TYR A 464 23.86 3.91 6.16
N LEU A 465 23.78 2.58 6.02
CA LEU A 465 24.80 1.77 5.37
C LEU A 465 24.52 1.73 3.87
N ARG A 466 25.54 2.01 3.06
CA ARG A 466 25.52 1.90 1.60
C ARG A 466 26.41 0.75 1.15
N LEU A 467 25.86 -0.12 0.32
CA LEU A 467 26.53 -1.20 -0.37
C LEU A 467 26.57 -0.88 -1.85
N ASN A 468 27.76 -0.67 -2.40
CA ASN A 468 27.96 -0.52 -3.84
C ASN A 468 28.42 -1.85 -4.42
N PHE A 469 27.94 -2.20 -5.60
CA PHE A 469 28.21 -3.46 -6.28
C PHE A 469 28.80 -3.19 -7.65
N ALA A 470 29.94 -3.80 -7.96
CA ALA A 470 30.58 -3.68 -9.27
C ALA A 470 31.20 -5.01 -9.71
N SER A 471 30.75 -5.51 -10.85
CA SER A 471 31.27 -6.69 -11.52
C SER A 471 32.65 -6.43 -12.13
N SER A 472 33.46 -7.49 -12.24
CA SER A 472 34.80 -7.39 -12.81
C SER A 472 34.74 -7.10 -14.33
N PRO A 473 35.80 -6.52 -14.94
CA PRO A 473 35.86 -6.37 -16.39
C PRO A 473 35.68 -7.68 -17.17
N ALA A 474 36.05 -8.83 -16.57
CA ALA A 474 35.84 -10.15 -17.16
C ALA A 474 34.38 -10.64 -17.07
N ASP A 475 33.65 -10.26 -16.02
CA ASP A 475 32.22 -10.54 -15.86
C ASP A 475 31.34 -9.52 -16.64
N SER A 476 31.91 -8.42 -17.15
CA SER A 476 31.18 -7.22 -17.61
C SER A 476 30.25 -7.40 -18.83
N ASN A 477 30.34 -8.56 -19.51
CA ASN A 477 29.53 -8.94 -20.67
C ASN A 477 28.78 -10.28 -20.47
N ASP A 478 28.83 -10.88 -19.28
CA ASP A 478 28.13 -12.14 -18.95
C ASP A 478 26.86 -11.81 -18.14
N PRO A 479 25.64 -11.96 -18.69
CA PRO A 479 24.39 -11.67 -17.97
C PRO A 479 24.19 -12.53 -16.69
N ALA A 480 24.87 -13.68 -16.57
CA ALA A 480 24.81 -14.51 -15.38
C ALA A 480 25.79 -14.06 -14.26
N ARG A 481 26.64 -13.05 -14.52
CA ARG A 481 27.65 -12.54 -13.57
C ARG A 481 27.73 -11.02 -13.48
N PHE A 482 27.17 -10.30 -14.44
CA PHE A 482 27.08 -8.86 -14.42
C PHE A 482 26.29 -8.40 -13.19
N LEU A 483 26.86 -7.41 -12.51
CA LEU A 483 26.31 -6.78 -11.32
C LEU A 483 26.84 -5.35 -11.28
N ASP A 484 25.96 -4.37 -11.15
CA ASP A 484 26.27 -2.94 -11.19
C ASP A 484 25.12 -2.22 -10.49
N GLY A 485 25.37 -1.60 -9.34
CA GLY A 485 24.28 -1.03 -8.54
C GLY A 485 24.67 -0.55 -7.16
N GLU A 486 23.71 0.08 -6.49
CA GLU A 486 23.82 0.59 -5.13
C GLU A 486 22.60 0.18 -4.32
N LEU A 487 22.81 -0.24 -3.07
CA LEU A 487 21.77 -0.46 -2.07
C LEU A 487 22.07 0.34 -0.81
N THR A 488 21.11 1.12 -0.36
CA THR A 488 21.14 1.97 0.82
C THR A 488 20.17 1.39 1.86
N LEU A 489 20.66 1.21 3.10
CA LEU A 489 20.01 0.49 4.19
C LEU A 489 20.00 1.35 5.45
N GLN A 490 18.81 1.68 5.96
CA GLN A 490 18.64 2.57 7.12
C GLN A 490 17.86 1.85 8.23
N GLN A 491 18.47 1.75 9.42
CA GLN A 491 17.78 1.23 10.62
C GLN A 491 16.74 2.23 11.14
N ALA A 492 15.61 1.74 11.65
CA ALA A 492 14.58 2.59 12.27
C ALA A 492 15.01 3.18 13.63
N GLN A 493 16.08 2.66 14.24
CA GLN A 493 16.71 3.19 15.45
C GLN A 493 18.18 3.54 15.13
N ASN A 494 18.39 4.74 14.58
CA ASN A 494 19.67 5.17 14.01
C ASN A 494 20.17 6.52 14.53
N SER A 495 19.53 7.16 15.52
CA SER A 495 19.92 8.49 15.99
C SER A 495 19.97 8.62 17.51
N ALA A 496 20.85 9.50 17.99
CA ALA A 496 21.03 9.81 19.41
C ALA A 496 21.57 11.23 19.62
N ARG A 497 21.29 11.82 20.79
CA ARG A 497 21.96 13.04 21.23
C ARG A 497 23.23 12.67 21.98
N VAL A 498 24.40 13.03 21.45
CA VAL A 498 25.72 12.67 22.01
C VAL A 498 26.63 13.89 22.17
N ALA A 499 27.42 13.88 23.24
CA ALA A 499 28.50 14.81 23.56
C ALA A 499 29.89 14.23 23.28
N GLY A 500 30.93 15.07 23.29
CA GLY A 500 32.31 14.62 23.07
C GLY A 500 32.77 13.55 24.08
N GLY A 501 33.07 12.35 23.57
CA GLY A 501 33.43 11.16 24.34
C GLY A 501 32.30 10.14 24.55
N GLU A 502 31.05 10.49 24.18
CA GLU A 502 29.92 9.58 24.22
C GLU A 502 29.82 8.73 22.94
N ARG A 503 29.09 7.61 23.02
CA ARG A 503 28.96 6.63 21.93
C ARG A 503 27.54 6.10 21.85
N PHE A 504 26.96 6.02 20.66
CA PHE A 504 25.67 5.35 20.42
C PHE A 504 25.84 4.16 19.47
N ARG A 505 24.99 3.14 19.62
CA ARG A 505 25.10 1.87 18.90
C ARG A 505 24.00 1.71 17.85
N VAL A 506 24.38 1.29 16.64
CA VAL A 506 23.47 0.91 15.56
C VAL A 506 24.04 -0.32 14.86
N ASP A 507 23.36 -1.46 14.92
CA ASP A 507 23.83 -2.71 14.31
C ASP A 507 23.26 -2.88 12.90
N HIS A 508 24.14 -3.14 11.93
CA HIS A 508 23.80 -3.35 10.52
C HIS A 508 23.91 -4.84 10.16
N GLU A 509 22.92 -5.61 10.60
CA GLU A 509 22.85 -7.05 10.36
C GLU A 509 21.68 -7.41 9.45
N TYR A 510 21.96 -8.06 8.31
CA TYR A 510 21.00 -8.38 7.25
C TYR A 510 21.25 -9.75 6.62
N CYS A 511 20.18 -10.47 6.27
CA CYS A 511 20.25 -11.65 5.39
C CYS A 511 19.74 -11.30 4.00
N PHE A 512 20.55 -11.63 2.99
CA PHE A 512 20.35 -11.32 1.58
C PHE A 512 19.76 -12.48 0.79
N ASN A 513 19.18 -12.10 -0.34
CA ASN A 513 18.63 -12.93 -1.40
C ASN A 513 19.24 -12.44 -2.73
N GLU A 514 19.30 -13.27 -3.77
CA GLU A 514 19.58 -12.78 -5.13
C GLU A 514 18.33 -12.88 -6.00
N ILE A 515 18.16 -11.88 -6.86
CA ILE A 515 17.05 -11.74 -7.78
C ILE A 515 17.63 -11.59 -9.19
N SER A 516 17.11 -12.37 -10.14
CA SER A 516 17.38 -12.23 -11.58
C SER A 516 16.11 -11.77 -12.28
N LEU A 517 16.10 -10.56 -12.82
CA LEU A 517 14.99 -9.99 -13.58
C LEU A 517 15.28 -10.15 -15.08
N GLU A 518 14.43 -10.86 -15.80
CA GLU A 518 14.50 -10.90 -17.27
C GLU A 518 13.67 -9.76 -17.87
N TYR A 519 14.24 -9.03 -18.83
CA TYR A 519 13.64 -7.91 -19.54
C TYR A 519 13.46 -8.27 -21.03
N TRP A 520 12.31 -7.93 -21.63
CA TRP A 520 12.11 -8.03 -23.07
C TRP A 520 11.25 -6.92 -23.64
N ASN A 521 11.42 -6.65 -24.93
CA ASN A 521 10.55 -5.78 -25.72
C ASN A 521 10.31 -6.46 -27.08
N THR A 522 9.07 -6.53 -27.53
CA THR A 522 8.68 -7.20 -28.78
C THR A 522 8.79 -6.32 -30.03
N GLN A 523 9.05 -5.01 -29.86
CA GLN A 523 8.92 -3.98 -30.91
C GLN A 523 10.19 -3.13 -31.10
N ALA A 524 10.95 -2.91 -30.02
CA ALA A 524 12.11 -2.02 -29.96
C ALA A 524 13.32 -2.72 -29.33
N ARG A 525 14.51 -2.17 -29.56
CA ARG A 525 15.74 -2.60 -28.87
C ARG A 525 15.99 -1.67 -27.68
N PHE A 526 16.68 -2.17 -26.66
CA PHE A 526 17.05 -1.37 -25.50
C PHE A 526 18.44 -1.71 -24.98
N PHE A 527 19.00 -0.82 -24.18
CA PHE A 527 20.25 -1.00 -23.43
C PHE A 527 20.19 -0.27 -22.09
N ALA A 528 21.20 -0.49 -21.25
CA ALA A 528 21.28 -0.03 -19.87
C ALA A 528 19.96 -0.24 -19.08
N PRO A 529 19.31 -1.42 -19.15
CA PRO A 529 18.13 -1.69 -18.33
C PRO A 529 18.50 -1.48 -16.87
N THR A 530 17.63 -0.79 -16.16
CA THR A 530 17.80 -0.41 -14.76
C THR A 530 16.55 -0.80 -13.99
N VAL A 531 16.71 -1.13 -12.71
CA VAL A 531 15.62 -1.27 -11.75
C VAL A 531 15.92 -0.35 -10.57
N SER A 532 15.01 0.56 -10.27
CA SER A 532 15.02 1.29 -9.00
C SER A 532 14.29 0.44 -7.95
N VAL A 533 14.77 0.46 -6.73
CA VAL A 533 14.22 -0.37 -5.63
C VAL A 533 13.83 0.52 -4.46
N THR A 534 12.64 0.30 -3.94
CA THR A 534 12.23 0.74 -2.61
C THR A 534 11.67 -0.45 -1.83
N GLY A 535 11.81 -0.45 -0.51
CA GLY A 535 11.30 -1.51 0.33
C GLY A 535 11.57 -1.29 1.81
N SER A 536 11.05 -2.21 2.63
CA SER A 536 11.25 -2.20 4.07
C SER A 536 11.08 -3.59 4.67
N PHE A 537 11.54 -3.73 5.90
CA PHE A 537 11.28 -4.88 6.74
C PHE A 537 10.93 -4.41 8.15
N THR A 538 10.03 -5.11 8.82
CA THR A 538 9.72 -4.93 10.26
C THR A 538 9.19 -6.25 10.81
N GLY A 539 9.82 -6.76 11.86
CA GLY A 539 9.47 -8.04 12.48
C GLY A 539 10.70 -8.84 12.90
N GLN A 540 10.52 -10.15 13.08
CA GLN A 540 11.62 -11.06 13.41
C GLN A 540 12.46 -11.40 12.17
N ASP A 541 13.75 -11.08 12.25
CA ASP A 541 14.73 -11.45 11.24
C ASP A 541 15.04 -12.97 11.26
N TRP A 542 15.92 -13.42 10.36
CA TRP A 542 16.39 -14.81 10.27
C TRP A 542 17.11 -15.35 11.54
N ARG A 543 17.37 -14.49 12.54
CA ARG A 543 17.95 -14.84 13.85
C ARG A 543 16.90 -14.84 14.98
N GLY A 544 15.64 -14.52 14.66
CA GLY A 544 14.54 -14.34 15.61
C GLY A 544 14.58 -13.00 16.34
N GLN A 545 15.43 -12.05 15.92
CA GLN A 545 15.53 -10.73 16.55
C GLN A 545 14.53 -9.75 15.93
N GLN A 546 13.84 -8.98 16.77
CA GLN A 546 13.00 -7.88 16.29
C GLN A 546 13.88 -6.78 15.70
N THR A 547 13.62 -6.41 14.44
CA THR A 547 14.32 -5.34 13.73
C THR A 547 13.35 -4.60 12.80
N SER A 548 13.72 -3.39 12.40
CA SER A 548 12.96 -2.57 11.47
C SER A 548 13.91 -1.68 10.68
N TYR A 549 13.85 -1.75 9.35
CA TYR A 549 14.71 -0.98 8.45
C TYR A 549 14.01 -0.68 7.13
N THR A 550 14.46 0.39 6.47
CA THR A 550 14.13 0.72 5.09
C THR A 550 15.30 0.40 4.17
N THR A 551 14.97 0.12 2.91
CA THR A 551 15.90 -0.22 1.86
C THR A 551 15.55 0.59 0.61
N SER A 552 16.53 1.23 -0.01
CA SER A 552 16.39 1.89 -1.30
C SER A 552 17.62 1.67 -2.17
N GLY A 553 17.50 1.80 -3.48
CA GLY A 553 18.67 1.60 -4.35
C GLY A 553 18.33 1.53 -5.83
N ALA A 554 19.33 1.14 -6.62
CA ALA A 554 19.14 0.82 -8.03
C ALA A 554 20.15 -0.25 -8.48
N SER A 555 19.81 -1.02 -9.51
CA SER A 555 20.71 -1.95 -10.16
C SER A 555 20.55 -1.90 -11.67
N ARG A 556 21.64 -2.13 -12.40
CA ARG A 556 21.75 -2.04 -13.86
C ARG A 556 22.05 -3.41 -14.45
N GLY A 557 21.68 -3.61 -15.70
CA GLY A 557 21.80 -4.89 -16.40
C GLY A 557 22.49 -4.83 -17.75
N THR A 558 22.31 -5.93 -18.48
CA THR A 558 22.75 -6.10 -19.87
C THR A 558 21.52 -6.08 -20.80
N PRO A 559 21.62 -5.62 -22.07
CA PRO A 559 22.81 -5.08 -22.75
C PRO A 559 23.23 -3.72 -22.18
N ARG A 560 24.53 -3.39 -22.24
CA ARG A 560 25.08 -2.24 -21.49
C ARG A 560 25.21 -0.96 -22.30
N THR A 561 25.42 -1.06 -23.62
CA THR A 561 25.68 0.08 -24.50
C THR A 561 24.80 0.04 -25.76
N TYR A 562 24.70 1.18 -26.45
CA TYR A 562 23.91 1.35 -27.67
C TYR A 562 24.26 0.32 -28.77
N GLU A 563 25.55 0.00 -28.92
CA GLU A 563 26.05 -0.97 -29.90
C GLU A 563 25.60 -2.41 -29.58
N THR A 564 25.34 -2.68 -28.30
CA THR A 564 24.83 -3.98 -27.80
C THR A 564 23.31 -4.03 -27.70
N ALA A 565 22.60 -2.93 -27.99
CA ALA A 565 21.17 -2.79 -27.70
C ALA A 565 20.31 -3.84 -28.44
N ALA A 566 19.52 -4.59 -27.67
CA ALA A 566 18.80 -5.79 -28.11
C ALA A 566 17.35 -5.81 -27.63
N ALA A 567 16.54 -6.75 -28.13
CA ALA A 567 15.14 -6.95 -27.74
C ALA A 567 14.96 -7.73 -26.41
N ARG A 568 16.07 -8.17 -25.79
CA ARG A 568 16.11 -8.89 -24.52
C ARG A 568 17.31 -8.44 -23.70
N GLY A 569 17.20 -8.56 -22.38
CA GLY A 569 18.24 -8.22 -21.42
C GLY A 569 17.92 -8.78 -20.03
N SER A 570 18.82 -8.61 -19.07
CA SER A 570 18.56 -9.00 -17.69
C SER A 570 19.34 -8.18 -16.67
N ILE A 571 18.80 -8.10 -15.45
CA ILE A 571 19.42 -7.46 -14.29
C ILE A 571 19.56 -8.52 -13.19
N ARG A 572 20.74 -8.59 -12.58
CA ARG A 572 20.92 -9.22 -11.26
C ARG A 572 20.99 -8.14 -10.19
N LEU A 573 20.34 -8.39 -9.07
CA LEU A 573 20.40 -7.56 -7.88
C LEU A 573 20.35 -8.43 -6.61
N THR A 574 20.76 -7.86 -5.48
CA THR A 574 20.66 -8.51 -4.18
C THR A 574 19.92 -7.61 -3.20
N LEU A 575 18.97 -8.20 -2.46
CA LEU A 575 18.10 -7.48 -1.53
C LEU A 575 17.98 -8.29 -0.23
N PRO A 576 17.98 -7.63 0.94
CA PRO A 576 17.76 -8.32 2.20
C PRO A 576 16.31 -8.81 2.36
N GLN A 577 16.04 -9.56 3.42
CA GLN A 577 14.68 -9.89 3.89
C GLN A 577 13.80 -8.63 3.91
N GLY A 578 12.55 -8.70 3.41
CA GLY A 578 11.71 -7.51 3.28
C GLY A 578 10.61 -7.60 2.22
N SER A 579 9.78 -6.56 2.17
CA SER A 579 8.82 -6.31 1.09
C SER A 579 9.33 -5.18 0.21
N TYR A 580 9.24 -5.33 -1.11
CA TYR A 580 9.90 -4.48 -2.09
C TYR A 580 8.98 -4.12 -3.26
N THR A 581 9.12 -2.89 -3.73
CA THR A 581 8.64 -2.43 -5.03
C THR A 581 9.85 -2.20 -5.93
N LEU A 582 9.87 -2.91 -7.05
CA LEU A 582 10.85 -2.78 -8.13
C LEU A 582 10.25 -1.90 -9.23
N ALA A 583 10.91 -0.83 -9.64
CA ALA A 583 10.47 0.06 -10.71
C ALA A 583 11.44 -0.05 -11.92
N PRO A 584 11.07 -0.78 -12.99
CA PRO A 584 11.93 -0.98 -14.15
C PRO A 584 12.05 0.27 -15.04
N SER A 585 13.21 0.46 -15.65
CA SER A 585 13.48 1.46 -16.69
C SER A 585 14.54 0.98 -17.69
N ALA A 586 14.63 1.61 -18.85
CA ALA A 586 15.64 1.30 -19.87
C ALA A 586 15.89 2.48 -20.82
N LEU A 587 17.04 2.45 -21.52
CA LEU A 587 17.28 3.31 -22.68
C LEU A 587 16.79 2.59 -23.94
N MET A 588 15.65 3.06 -24.45
CA MET A 588 14.96 2.53 -25.62
C MET A 588 15.57 3.08 -26.91
N VAL A 589 15.59 2.26 -27.97
CA VAL A 589 16.13 2.60 -29.29
C VAL A 589 15.05 2.38 -30.35
N ASN A 590 14.68 3.44 -31.06
CA ASN A 590 13.67 3.38 -32.13
C ASN A 590 14.23 2.83 -33.46
N ALA A 591 13.38 2.74 -34.48
CA ALA A 591 13.76 2.27 -35.81
C ALA A 591 14.78 3.16 -36.52
N ALA A 592 14.85 4.46 -36.18
CA ALA A 592 15.81 5.42 -36.70
C ALA A 592 17.17 5.42 -35.95
N GLY A 593 17.30 4.63 -34.86
CA GLY A 593 18.49 4.62 -34.01
C GLY A 593 18.56 5.76 -32.97
N GLN A 594 17.50 6.55 -32.83
CA GLN A 594 17.36 7.56 -31.80
C GLN A 594 17.09 6.91 -30.44
N VAL A 595 17.53 7.56 -29.36
CA VAL A 595 17.49 7.00 -28.00
C VAL A 595 16.63 7.86 -27.07
N ASN A 596 15.77 7.21 -26.28
CA ASN A 596 15.04 7.83 -25.17
C ASN A 596 15.10 6.97 -23.91
N SER A 597 15.03 7.59 -22.74
CA SER A 597 14.77 6.88 -21.47
C SER A 597 13.28 6.63 -21.32
N ALA A 598 12.89 5.53 -20.67
CA ALA A 598 11.50 5.26 -20.25
C ALA A 598 11.46 4.39 -18.97
N ASN A 599 10.39 4.53 -18.16
CA ASN A 599 10.10 3.62 -17.03
C ASN A 599 8.74 2.90 -17.18
N PHE A 600 8.64 1.74 -16.53
CA PHE A 600 7.66 0.70 -16.84
C PHE A 600 6.94 0.18 -15.57
N ALA A 601 5.99 -0.74 -15.75
CA ALA A 601 5.13 -1.27 -14.69
C ALA A 601 5.95 -1.78 -13.47
N PRO A 602 5.68 -1.30 -12.24
CA PRO A 602 6.41 -1.74 -11.07
C PRO A 602 6.00 -3.16 -10.64
N ILE A 603 6.97 -3.94 -10.15
CA ILE A 603 6.78 -5.30 -9.66
C ILE A 603 6.93 -5.31 -8.14
N SER A 604 5.88 -5.74 -7.44
CA SER A 604 5.92 -5.97 -5.98
C SER A 604 6.40 -7.39 -5.67
N MET A 605 7.25 -7.55 -4.66
CA MET A 605 7.69 -8.86 -4.17
C MET A 605 7.99 -8.86 -2.67
N GLN A 606 7.92 -10.03 -2.05
CA GLN A 606 8.31 -10.24 -0.66
C GLN A 606 9.38 -11.33 -0.58
N LEU A 607 10.44 -11.07 0.19
CA LEU A 607 11.65 -11.86 0.25
C LEU A 607 11.95 -12.32 1.68
N GLY A 608 12.28 -13.59 1.81
CA GLY A 608 12.78 -14.22 3.03
C GLY A 608 14.29 -14.02 3.19
N CYS A 609 15.00 -15.10 3.53
CA CYS A 609 16.44 -15.09 3.74
C CYS A 609 17.09 -16.23 2.94
N GLY A 610 18.14 -15.92 2.16
CA GLY A 610 18.88 -16.89 1.35
C GLY A 610 18.15 -17.38 0.10
N GLN A 611 17.11 -16.69 -0.37
CA GLN A 611 16.40 -17.07 -1.59
C GLN A 611 17.23 -16.77 -2.85
N ARG A 612 16.93 -17.52 -3.92
CA ARG A 612 17.39 -17.29 -5.28
C ARG A 612 16.17 -17.25 -6.19
N THR A 613 15.74 -16.04 -6.56
CA THR A 613 14.46 -15.81 -7.24
C THR A 613 14.72 -15.36 -8.67
N LYS A 614 14.23 -16.13 -9.65
CA LYS A 614 14.33 -15.81 -11.07
C LYS A 614 12.94 -15.39 -11.55
N VAL A 615 12.83 -14.12 -11.88
CA VAL A 615 11.57 -13.38 -12.09
C VAL A 615 11.27 -13.43 -13.59
N VAL A 616 10.50 -14.46 -13.96
CA VAL A 616 10.13 -14.84 -15.33
C VAL A 616 8.63 -14.66 -15.60
N PRO A 617 8.20 -14.24 -16.81
CA PRO A 617 6.80 -14.07 -17.14
C PRO A 617 5.96 -15.34 -16.89
N PRO A 618 4.67 -15.19 -16.54
CA PRO A 618 3.76 -16.31 -16.40
C PRO A 618 3.64 -17.06 -17.73
N LEU A 619 3.65 -18.39 -17.66
CA LEU A 619 3.35 -19.24 -18.81
C LEU A 619 1.84 -19.34 -19.02
N THR A 620 1.41 -19.45 -20.27
CA THR A 620 0.00 -19.76 -20.62
C THR A 620 -0.04 -21.01 -21.48
N VAL A 621 -0.64 -22.09 -20.98
CA VAL A 621 -0.94 -23.28 -21.79
C VAL A 621 -2.23 -23.04 -22.57
N SER A 622 -2.26 -23.37 -23.86
CA SER A 622 -3.43 -23.24 -24.71
C SER A 622 -3.63 -24.50 -25.54
N ILE A 623 -4.61 -25.31 -25.14
CA ILE A 623 -5.05 -26.47 -25.92
C ILE A 623 -5.87 -25.97 -27.12
N SER A 624 -5.55 -26.47 -28.32
CA SER A 624 -6.29 -26.16 -29.55
C SER A 624 -7.68 -26.81 -29.53
N PRO A 625 -8.77 -26.10 -29.87
CA PRO A 625 -10.11 -26.65 -29.83
C PRO A 625 -10.28 -27.91 -30.68
N THR A 626 -10.37 -29.06 -30.01
CA THR A 626 -10.81 -30.33 -30.63
C THR A 626 -12.32 -30.49 -30.40
N PRO A 627 -13.08 -31.08 -31.34
CA PRO A 627 -14.49 -31.36 -31.14
C PRO A 627 -14.72 -32.18 -29.86
N GLY A 628 -15.68 -31.78 -29.04
CA GLY A 628 -15.97 -32.43 -27.75
C GLY A 628 -16.45 -33.89 -27.86
N CYS A 629 -16.73 -34.37 -29.07
CA CYS A 629 -16.97 -35.78 -29.38
C CYS A 629 -15.85 -36.35 -30.25
N ALA A 630 -15.12 -37.32 -29.71
CA ALA A 630 -14.07 -38.04 -30.42
C ALA A 630 -14.67 -39.16 -31.30
N GLN A 631 -14.13 -39.31 -32.51
CA GLN A 631 -14.59 -40.30 -33.49
C GLN A 631 -13.84 -41.65 -33.38
N SER A 632 -13.13 -41.89 -32.27
CA SER A 632 -12.34 -43.11 -32.02
C SER A 632 -12.00 -43.25 -30.52
N PRO A 633 -11.59 -44.44 -30.03
CA PRO A 633 -11.07 -44.67 -28.66
C PRO A 633 -9.77 -43.90 -28.31
N SER A 634 -9.41 -42.91 -29.12
CA SER A 634 -8.34 -41.96 -28.88
C SER A 634 -8.62 -40.63 -29.57
N ALA A 635 -8.08 -39.54 -29.03
CA ALA A 635 -8.10 -38.23 -29.66
C ALA A 635 -6.70 -37.60 -29.67
N THR A 636 -6.39 -36.88 -30.75
CA THR A 636 -5.17 -36.07 -30.82
C THR A 636 -5.42 -34.73 -30.13
N VAL A 637 -4.87 -34.57 -28.93
CA VAL A 637 -4.84 -33.31 -28.20
C VAL A 637 -3.56 -32.57 -28.61
N ALA A 638 -3.71 -31.34 -29.06
CA ALA A 638 -2.60 -30.51 -29.52
C ALA A 638 -2.78 -29.06 -29.05
N GLY A 639 -1.71 -28.29 -29.01
CA GLY A 639 -1.75 -26.92 -28.51
C GLY A 639 -0.38 -26.24 -28.50
N VAL A 640 -0.32 -25.10 -27.83
CA VAL A 640 0.88 -24.29 -27.66
C VAL A 640 1.04 -23.88 -26.21
N VAL A 641 2.28 -23.75 -25.75
CA VAL A 641 2.60 -22.98 -24.54
C VAL A 641 3.07 -21.60 -24.99
N ARG A 642 2.46 -20.54 -24.49
CA ARG A 642 3.03 -19.19 -24.54
C ARG A 642 3.93 -18.98 -23.35
N SER A 643 5.13 -18.47 -23.62
CA SER A 643 6.26 -18.52 -22.68
C SER A 643 7.32 -17.48 -22.99
N ALA A 644 7.50 -17.09 -24.26
CA ALA A 644 8.57 -16.21 -24.69
C ALA A 644 8.58 -14.89 -23.88
N PRO A 645 9.74 -14.46 -23.35
CA PRO A 645 11.09 -14.96 -23.59
C PRO A 645 11.52 -16.25 -22.87
N SER A 646 10.77 -16.75 -21.89
CA SER A 646 11.14 -17.88 -21.02
C SER A 646 11.37 -19.19 -21.78
N GLN A 647 12.40 -19.93 -21.38
CA GLN A 647 12.58 -21.35 -21.72
C GLN A 647 11.55 -22.17 -20.92
N VAL A 648 10.81 -23.05 -21.57
CA VAL A 648 9.93 -24.02 -20.91
C VAL A 648 10.74 -25.30 -20.64
N ASP A 649 10.93 -25.63 -19.38
CA ASP A 649 11.79 -26.73 -18.95
C ASP A 649 11.08 -28.10 -18.97
N ARG A 650 9.74 -28.12 -18.87
CA ARG A 650 8.93 -29.33 -18.97
C ARG A 650 7.52 -29.01 -19.46
N VAL A 651 6.98 -29.86 -20.33
CA VAL A 651 5.53 -29.94 -20.64
C VAL A 651 5.07 -31.38 -20.43
N TRP A 652 3.90 -31.58 -19.81
CA TRP A 652 3.33 -32.90 -19.55
C TRP A 652 1.80 -32.85 -19.55
N TYR A 653 1.15 -34.02 -19.52
CA TYR A 653 -0.30 -34.10 -19.36
C TYR A 653 -0.72 -35.14 -18.31
N ARG A 654 -1.97 -35.03 -17.88
CA ARG A 654 -2.72 -36.05 -17.13
C ARG A 654 -4.06 -36.31 -17.84
N LEU A 655 -4.59 -37.51 -17.63
CA LEU A 655 -5.90 -37.95 -18.14
C LEU A 655 -6.70 -38.48 -16.95
N ASN A 656 -7.91 -37.96 -16.71
CA ASN A 656 -8.82 -38.41 -15.66
C ASN A 656 -8.18 -38.48 -14.25
N GLY A 657 -7.32 -37.51 -13.92
CA GLY A 657 -6.55 -37.49 -12.66
C GLY A 657 -5.43 -38.53 -12.56
N GLY A 658 -5.11 -39.22 -13.66
CA GLY A 658 -4.08 -40.25 -13.75
C GLY A 658 -2.63 -39.74 -13.72
N PRO A 659 -1.65 -40.64 -13.94
CA PRO A 659 -0.23 -40.33 -13.82
C PRO A 659 0.26 -39.31 -14.85
N GLU A 660 1.33 -38.59 -14.51
CA GLU A 660 1.95 -37.61 -15.39
C GLU A 660 2.69 -38.26 -16.57
N ILE A 661 2.32 -37.86 -17.79
CA ILE A 661 2.98 -38.28 -19.02
C ILE A 661 3.70 -37.07 -19.62
N THR A 662 5.04 -37.06 -19.50
CA THR A 662 5.88 -35.95 -19.98
C THR A 662 5.95 -35.94 -21.51
N LEU A 663 5.65 -34.79 -22.11
CA LEU A 663 5.64 -34.55 -23.56
C LEU A 663 6.99 -34.02 -24.04
N CYS A 664 7.64 -33.16 -23.26
CA CYS A 664 9.00 -32.69 -23.52
C CYS A 664 9.72 -32.27 -22.22
N GLN A 665 11.05 -32.24 -22.29
CA GLN A 665 11.96 -31.64 -21.31
C GLN A 665 12.89 -30.69 -22.08
N SER A 666 13.27 -29.56 -21.46
CA SER A 666 14.02 -28.48 -22.12
C SER A 666 13.41 -28.08 -23.48
N CYS A 667 12.11 -27.79 -23.46
CA CYS A 667 11.24 -27.63 -24.61
C CYS A 667 11.51 -26.36 -25.45
N GLY A 668 12.30 -25.41 -24.96
CA GLY A 668 12.59 -24.15 -25.65
C GLY A 668 11.56 -23.05 -25.37
N THR A 669 11.56 -22.01 -26.20
CA THR A 669 10.60 -20.89 -26.13
C THR A 669 9.43 -21.12 -27.09
N ASP A 670 8.22 -20.88 -26.61
CA ASP A 670 6.92 -21.10 -27.28
C ASP A 670 6.74 -22.51 -27.88
N PRO A 671 6.95 -23.58 -27.10
CA PRO A 671 6.83 -24.95 -27.60
C PRO A 671 5.38 -25.29 -27.97
N THR A 672 5.24 -25.94 -29.12
CA THR A 672 4.00 -26.62 -29.49
C THR A 672 3.99 -28.04 -28.91
N PHE A 673 2.80 -28.57 -28.63
CA PHE A 673 2.62 -29.95 -28.19
C PHE A 673 1.52 -30.65 -29.00
N ALA A 674 1.68 -31.95 -29.22
CA ALA A 674 0.67 -32.82 -29.81
C ALA A 674 0.86 -34.25 -29.30
N PHE A 675 -0.21 -34.87 -28.83
CA PHE A 675 -0.21 -36.25 -28.34
C PHE A 675 -1.56 -36.92 -28.57
N THR A 676 -1.57 -38.25 -28.58
CA THR A 676 -2.79 -39.05 -28.68
C THR A 676 -3.17 -39.53 -27.29
N ALA A 677 -4.26 -38.98 -26.75
CA ALA A 677 -4.86 -39.44 -25.50
C ALA A 677 -5.76 -40.67 -25.79
N PRO A 678 -5.57 -41.81 -25.11
CA PRO A 678 -6.57 -42.88 -25.12
C PRO A 678 -7.81 -42.40 -24.36
N LEU A 679 -9.01 -42.77 -24.81
CA LEU A 679 -10.26 -42.31 -24.23
C LEU A 679 -11.07 -43.48 -23.65
N LEU A 680 -11.68 -43.24 -22.49
CA LEU A 680 -12.73 -44.07 -21.92
C LEU A 680 -14.09 -43.66 -22.53
N ALA A 681 -15.06 -44.56 -22.49
CA ALA A 681 -16.43 -44.25 -22.92
C ALA A 681 -17.07 -43.18 -22.00
N CYS A 682 -18.01 -42.43 -22.56
CA CYS A 682 -18.91 -41.48 -21.89
C CYS A 682 -18.28 -40.21 -21.26
N GLY A 683 -16.96 -40.12 -21.02
CA GLY A 683 -16.33 -38.86 -20.61
C GLY A 683 -14.86 -38.93 -20.20
N ASN A 684 -14.09 -37.90 -20.57
CA ASN A 684 -12.66 -37.79 -20.28
C ASN A 684 -12.23 -36.34 -20.04
N THR A 685 -11.48 -36.11 -18.97
CA THR A 685 -10.77 -34.84 -18.68
C THR A 685 -9.30 -34.97 -19.04
N VAL A 686 -8.79 -34.08 -19.90
CA VAL A 686 -7.36 -33.97 -20.24
C VAL A 686 -6.82 -32.66 -19.68
N GLU A 687 -5.77 -32.75 -18.88
CA GLU A 687 -5.05 -31.61 -18.30
C GLU A 687 -3.65 -31.54 -18.91
N VAL A 688 -3.22 -30.38 -19.41
CA VAL A 688 -1.87 -30.16 -19.96
C VAL A 688 -1.16 -29.07 -19.15
N PHE A 689 0.06 -29.37 -18.71
CA PHE A 689 0.87 -28.58 -17.79
C PHE A 689 2.17 -28.13 -18.46
N ALA A 690 2.65 -26.92 -18.13
CA ALA A 690 3.96 -26.41 -18.53
C ALA A 690 4.68 -25.71 -17.37
N PHE A 691 6.00 -25.91 -17.28
CA PHE A 691 6.85 -25.39 -16.21
C PHE A 691 8.12 -24.72 -16.76
N THR A 692 8.56 -23.67 -16.07
CA THR A 692 9.84 -22.99 -16.25
C THR A 692 10.52 -22.87 -14.89
N GLU A 693 11.81 -23.18 -14.83
CA GLU A 693 12.67 -22.94 -13.67
C GLU A 693 12.60 -21.46 -13.28
N GLY A 694 12.03 -21.18 -12.10
CA GLY A 694 11.76 -19.85 -11.57
C GLY A 694 10.30 -19.64 -11.16
N MET A 695 9.35 -20.37 -11.77
CA MET A 695 7.94 -20.35 -11.32
C MET A 695 7.75 -21.19 -10.05
N PRO A 696 6.82 -20.80 -9.15
CA PRO A 696 6.47 -21.61 -7.98
C PRO A 696 5.63 -22.85 -8.34
N GLU A 697 4.75 -22.74 -9.34
CA GLU A 697 3.81 -23.78 -9.78
C GLU A 697 3.72 -23.80 -11.32
N PRO A 698 3.38 -24.93 -11.96
CA PRO A 698 3.21 -25.02 -13.40
C PRO A 698 1.91 -24.36 -13.88
N ALA A 699 1.94 -23.76 -15.07
CA ALA A 699 0.72 -23.32 -15.75
C ALA A 699 -0.03 -24.53 -16.32
N VAL A 700 -1.37 -24.49 -16.29
CA VAL A 700 -2.24 -25.61 -16.69
C VAL A 700 -3.35 -25.15 -17.63
N SER A 701 -3.81 -26.04 -18.50
CA SER A 701 -5.01 -25.89 -19.34
C SER A 701 -5.75 -27.24 -19.39
N THR A 702 -7.09 -27.20 -19.46
CA THR A 702 -7.93 -28.40 -19.29
C THR A 702 -9.01 -28.47 -20.38
N GLN A 703 -9.28 -29.67 -20.88
CA GLN A 703 -10.30 -29.95 -21.89
C GLN A 703 -11.14 -31.18 -21.51
N GLN A 704 -12.43 -31.17 -21.87
CA GLN A 704 -13.32 -32.34 -21.78
C GLN A 704 -13.53 -32.97 -23.17
N LEU A 705 -13.53 -34.31 -23.23
CA LEU A 705 -13.72 -35.11 -24.44
C LEU A 705 -14.62 -36.33 -24.15
N VAL A 706 -15.71 -36.47 -24.91
CA VAL A 706 -16.58 -37.65 -24.90
C VAL A 706 -16.15 -38.59 -26.02
N TRP A 707 -16.09 -39.89 -25.73
CA TRP A 707 -16.02 -40.95 -26.73
C TRP A 707 -17.15 -41.95 -26.50
N ASP A 708 -17.59 -42.60 -27.57
CA ASP A 708 -18.74 -43.48 -27.67
C ASP A 708 -18.41 -44.67 -28.58
N ASP A 709 -18.80 -45.89 -28.19
CA ASP A 709 -18.39 -47.11 -28.89
C ASP A 709 -19.22 -47.32 -30.17
N PRO A 710 -18.59 -47.39 -31.37
CA PRO A 710 -19.31 -47.64 -32.62
C PRO A 710 -19.98 -49.03 -32.72
N ALA A 711 -19.91 -49.87 -31.68
CA ALA A 711 -20.77 -51.03 -31.51
C ALA A 711 -22.25 -50.67 -31.26
N ASP A 712 -22.53 -49.55 -30.58
CA ASP A 712 -23.84 -49.31 -29.94
C ASP A 712 -24.70 -48.23 -30.61
N GLY A 713 -24.11 -47.23 -31.28
CA GLY A 713 -24.87 -46.12 -31.87
C GLY A 713 -24.09 -45.17 -32.80
N PRO A 714 -24.79 -44.19 -33.43
CA PRO A 714 -24.14 -43.19 -34.28
C PRO A 714 -23.44 -42.11 -33.45
N SER A 715 -22.11 -42.05 -33.58
CA SER A 715 -21.18 -41.26 -32.75
C SER A 715 -21.39 -39.74 -32.86
N CYS A 716 -22.37 -39.25 -32.09
CA CYS A 716 -22.75 -37.85 -31.82
C CYS A 716 -23.61 -37.12 -32.88
N SER A 717 -24.90 -37.43 -32.94
CA SER A 717 -25.94 -36.37 -33.02
C SER A 717 -27.29 -36.80 -32.42
N GLY A 718 -27.58 -36.41 -31.18
CA GLY A 718 -28.95 -36.41 -30.62
C GLY A 718 -29.51 -37.73 -30.09
N ALA A 719 -28.68 -38.74 -29.87
CA ALA A 719 -29.04 -39.97 -29.15
C ALA A 719 -28.02 -40.23 -28.03
N TYR A 720 -28.51 -40.72 -26.89
CA TYR A 720 -27.69 -41.14 -25.75
C TYR A 720 -27.65 -42.67 -25.75
N CYS A 721 -26.46 -43.25 -25.56
CA CYS A 721 -26.20 -44.64 -25.94
C CYS A 721 -26.72 -45.68 -24.93
N VAL A 722 -27.33 -45.21 -23.85
CA VAL A 722 -28.29 -45.94 -23.01
C VAL A 722 -29.44 -44.96 -22.75
N ASN A 723 -30.69 -45.39 -22.87
CA ASN A 723 -31.82 -44.63 -22.32
C ASN A 723 -31.77 -44.79 -20.80
N HIS A 724 -31.47 -43.73 -20.09
CA HIS A 724 -31.40 -43.76 -18.63
C HIS A 724 -32.82 -43.74 -18.06
N PRO A 725 -33.10 -44.43 -16.94
CA PRO A 725 -34.32 -44.14 -16.19
C PRO A 725 -34.22 -42.70 -15.63
N PRO A 726 -35.33 -41.95 -15.58
CA PRO A 726 -35.32 -40.58 -15.09
C PRO A 726 -34.83 -40.54 -13.66
N VAL A 727 -34.00 -39.55 -13.29
CA VAL A 727 -33.49 -39.42 -11.93
C VAL A 727 -34.56 -38.79 -11.05
N ALA A 728 -35.32 -39.63 -10.32
CA ALA A 728 -36.23 -39.18 -9.28
C ALA A 728 -35.41 -38.55 -8.14
N ARG A 729 -35.48 -37.23 -8.02
CA ARG A 729 -34.83 -36.44 -6.98
C ARG A 729 -35.85 -36.12 -5.90
N CYS A 730 -35.64 -36.68 -4.72
CA CYS A 730 -36.48 -36.45 -3.55
C CYS A 730 -35.75 -35.56 -2.55
N ARG A 731 -36.36 -34.44 -2.19
CA ARG A 731 -36.04 -33.72 -0.95
C ARG A 731 -37.05 -34.04 0.12
N SER A 732 -36.58 -34.21 1.36
CA SER A 732 -37.49 -34.15 2.50
C SER A 732 -37.99 -32.70 2.65
N VAL A 733 -39.31 -32.53 2.70
CA VAL A 733 -39.94 -31.21 2.80
C VAL A 733 -40.36 -30.97 4.23
N THR A 734 -39.66 -30.05 4.88
CA THR A 734 -40.09 -29.50 6.16
C THR A 734 -40.94 -28.25 5.90
N ALA A 735 -42.18 -28.24 6.36
CA ALA A 735 -43.10 -27.12 6.17
C ALA A 735 -43.87 -26.81 7.45
N PRO A 736 -43.99 -25.54 7.88
CA PRO A 736 -44.80 -25.19 9.05
C PRO A 736 -46.29 -25.32 8.72
N THR A 737 -47.09 -25.75 9.71
CA THR A 737 -48.55 -25.58 9.63
C THR A 737 -48.95 -24.12 9.86
N GLY A 738 -50.17 -23.75 9.43
CA GLY A 738 -50.74 -22.43 9.72
C GLY A 738 -51.34 -22.35 11.13
N PRO A 739 -51.73 -21.15 11.64
CA PRO A 739 -52.21 -20.92 13.01
C PRO A 739 -53.52 -21.63 13.43
N ALA A 740 -54.02 -22.56 12.62
CA ALA A 740 -55.18 -23.41 12.86
C ALA A 740 -54.89 -24.88 12.53
N CYS A 741 -53.61 -25.28 12.50
CA CYS A 741 -53.14 -26.67 12.43
C CYS A 741 -53.60 -27.43 11.17
N GLY A 742 -53.80 -26.68 10.08
CA GLY A 742 -54.28 -27.18 8.80
C GLY A 742 -53.26 -28.06 8.05
N THR A 743 -53.78 -28.88 7.15
CA THR A 743 -52.97 -29.75 6.29
C THR A 743 -52.26 -28.96 5.19
N VAL A 744 -50.97 -29.22 4.97
CA VAL A 744 -50.09 -28.50 4.04
C VAL A 744 -49.88 -29.27 2.75
N ASN A 745 -49.99 -28.60 1.60
CA ASN A 745 -49.55 -29.13 0.32
C ASN A 745 -48.01 -29.06 0.24
N ALA A 746 -47.36 -30.21 0.10
CA ALA A 746 -45.91 -30.33 -0.08
C ALA A 746 -45.61 -31.19 -1.30
N SER A 747 -44.60 -30.82 -2.09
CA SER A 747 -44.08 -31.65 -3.19
C SER A 747 -42.66 -32.07 -2.86
N ILE A 748 -42.42 -33.38 -2.78
CA ILE A 748 -41.07 -33.93 -2.50
C ILE A 748 -40.16 -33.93 -3.72
N ASN A 749 -40.68 -33.62 -4.90
CA ASN A 749 -39.91 -33.53 -6.14
C ASN A 749 -38.91 -32.36 -6.10
N ASP A 750 -37.62 -32.68 -6.17
CA ASP A 750 -36.50 -31.73 -6.09
C ASP A 750 -35.81 -31.57 -7.46
N GLY A 751 -36.60 -31.20 -8.47
CA GLY A 751 -36.13 -31.08 -9.84
C GLY A 751 -35.71 -32.42 -10.44
N SER A 752 -36.53 -33.47 -10.24
CA SER A 752 -36.40 -34.74 -10.94
C SER A 752 -36.35 -34.50 -12.44
N LEU A 753 -35.37 -35.09 -13.11
CA LEU A 753 -35.01 -34.81 -14.48
C LEU A 753 -34.64 -36.10 -15.20
N ASP A 754 -34.78 -36.11 -16.50
CA ASP A 754 -34.16 -37.15 -17.32
C ASP A 754 -32.71 -36.79 -17.63
N PRO A 755 -31.75 -37.72 -17.51
CA PRO A 755 -30.41 -37.54 -18.08
C PRO A 755 -30.44 -37.28 -19.58
N ASP A 756 -31.45 -37.78 -20.30
CA ASP A 756 -31.58 -37.73 -21.76
C ASP A 756 -32.55 -36.60 -22.17
N PRO A 757 -32.10 -35.39 -22.57
CA PRO A 757 -32.93 -34.18 -22.63
C PRO A 757 -33.97 -34.11 -23.77
N ALA A 758 -34.20 -35.22 -24.46
CA ALA A 758 -35.32 -35.40 -25.39
C ALA A 758 -36.58 -35.94 -24.69
N ASP A 759 -36.43 -36.56 -23.51
CA ASP A 759 -37.50 -37.29 -22.83
C ASP A 759 -38.30 -36.43 -21.85
N THR A 760 -39.57 -36.79 -21.67
CA THR A 760 -40.55 -36.02 -20.88
C THR A 760 -40.92 -36.74 -19.60
N VAL A 761 -40.39 -36.26 -18.48
CA VAL A 761 -40.61 -36.87 -17.16
C VAL A 761 -41.97 -36.53 -16.56
N THR A 762 -42.73 -37.55 -16.20
CA THR A 762 -43.96 -37.45 -15.42
C THR A 762 -43.72 -38.04 -14.02
N CYS A 763 -43.86 -37.23 -12.96
CA CYS A 763 -43.68 -37.68 -11.58
C CYS A 763 -44.98 -37.67 -10.78
N VAL A 764 -45.21 -38.71 -9.97
CA VAL A 764 -46.36 -38.86 -9.05
C VAL A 764 -45.84 -39.22 -7.67
N GLN A 765 -46.41 -38.64 -6.61
CA GLN A 765 -46.02 -38.92 -5.22
C GLN A 765 -47.14 -39.61 -4.43
N SER A 766 -46.78 -40.55 -3.56
CA SER A 766 -47.71 -41.38 -2.78
C SER A 766 -47.26 -41.54 -1.31
N PRO A 767 -48.14 -41.37 -0.31
CA PRO A 767 -49.52 -40.92 -0.43
C PRO A 767 -49.60 -39.47 -0.92
N GLU A 768 -50.68 -39.13 -1.63
CA GLU A 768 -50.93 -37.77 -2.14
C GLU A 768 -51.18 -36.78 -0.98
N GLY A 769 -50.90 -35.49 -1.22
CA GLY A 769 -51.16 -34.41 -0.26
C GLY A 769 -52.65 -34.00 -0.19
N PRO A 770 -53.04 -33.12 0.75
CA PRO A 770 -52.18 -32.42 1.72
C PRO A 770 -51.88 -33.25 2.98
N TYR A 771 -50.77 -32.92 3.64
CA TYR A 771 -50.25 -33.62 4.80
C TYR A 771 -50.59 -32.88 6.10
N GLY A 772 -51.05 -33.57 7.14
CA GLY A 772 -51.21 -32.99 8.48
C GLY A 772 -49.93 -33.09 9.31
N VAL A 773 -49.88 -32.37 10.43
CA VAL A 773 -48.78 -32.30 11.41
C VAL A 773 -48.12 -33.67 11.68
N GLY A 774 -46.79 -33.63 11.83
CA GLY A 774 -45.93 -34.80 12.00
C GLY A 774 -45.14 -35.16 10.73
N SER A 775 -44.27 -36.17 10.86
CA SER A 775 -43.49 -36.70 9.72
C SER A 775 -44.22 -37.82 9.01
N ARG A 776 -44.31 -37.74 7.68
CA ARG A 776 -44.88 -38.76 6.80
C ARG A 776 -43.88 -39.10 5.71
N ARG A 777 -43.56 -40.38 5.59
CA ARG A 777 -42.79 -40.90 4.45
C ARG A 777 -43.67 -40.86 3.19
N VAL A 778 -43.12 -40.31 2.12
CA VAL A 778 -43.76 -40.19 0.82
C VAL A 778 -42.78 -40.70 -0.23
N THR A 779 -43.25 -41.55 -1.15
CA THR A 779 -42.48 -42.06 -2.28
C THR A 779 -42.82 -41.25 -3.51
N LEU A 780 -41.81 -40.73 -4.21
CA LEU A 780 -41.96 -40.15 -5.55
C LEU A 780 -41.59 -41.22 -6.56
N THR A 781 -42.42 -41.42 -7.58
CA THR A 781 -42.10 -42.23 -8.75
C THR A 781 -42.14 -41.33 -9.98
N CYS A 782 -41.04 -41.30 -10.74
CA CYS A 782 -40.92 -40.57 -11.99
C CYS A 782 -40.75 -41.55 -13.15
N THR A 783 -41.45 -41.29 -14.25
CA THR A 783 -41.45 -42.11 -15.47
C THR A 783 -41.14 -41.22 -16.68
N ASP A 784 -40.31 -41.68 -17.60
CA ASP A 784 -39.95 -40.99 -18.84
C ASP A 784 -41.03 -41.20 -19.94
N SER A 785 -40.74 -40.81 -21.18
CA SER A 785 -41.62 -41.05 -22.33
C SER A 785 -41.43 -42.42 -22.99
N THR A 786 -40.38 -43.18 -22.64
CA THR A 786 -40.15 -44.54 -23.15
C THR A 786 -40.76 -45.64 -22.27
N GLY A 787 -41.09 -45.32 -21.02
CA GLY A 787 -41.67 -46.20 -20.01
C GLY A 787 -40.70 -46.68 -18.91
N LEU A 788 -39.46 -46.19 -18.89
CA LEU A 788 -38.56 -46.40 -17.76
C LEU A 788 -38.96 -45.51 -16.58
N SER A 789 -38.69 -45.97 -15.36
CA SER A 789 -39.00 -45.22 -14.16
C SER A 789 -37.96 -45.43 -13.07
N SER A 790 -37.84 -44.44 -12.19
CA SER A 790 -37.18 -44.60 -10.90
C SER A 790 -38.06 -44.03 -9.79
N SER A 791 -37.70 -44.34 -8.54
CA SER A 791 -38.39 -43.81 -7.38
C SER A 791 -37.43 -43.50 -6.25
N CYS A 792 -37.84 -42.58 -5.40
CA CYS A 792 -37.11 -42.16 -4.21
C CYS A 792 -38.08 -41.93 -3.05
N GLU A 793 -37.60 -42.01 -1.81
CA GLU A 793 -38.39 -41.70 -0.63
C GLU A 793 -37.89 -40.41 0.02
N ALA A 794 -38.83 -39.60 0.49
CA ALA A 794 -38.58 -38.41 1.29
C ALA A 794 -39.55 -38.38 2.48
N GLN A 795 -39.21 -37.59 3.50
CA GLN A 795 -40.16 -37.25 4.56
C GLN A 795 -40.78 -35.89 4.28
N VAL A 796 -42.11 -35.82 4.25
CA VAL A 796 -42.82 -34.58 4.48
C VAL A 796 -43.01 -34.43 5.98
N THR A 797 -42.26 -33.51 6.57
CA THR A 797 -42.37 -33.14 7.99
C THR A 797 -43.20 -31.87 8.07
N VAL A 798 -44.49 -32.00 8.39
CA VAL A 798 -45.30 -30.83 8.73
C VAL A 798 -45.00 -30.47 10.18
N LEU A 799 -44.21 -29.43 10.37
CA LEU A 799 -43.89 -28.92 11.70
C LEU A 799 -45.10 -28.20 12.28
N ASP A 800 -45.36 -28.52 13.53
CA ASP A 800 -46.14 -27.67 14.40
C ASP A 800 -45.24 -26.56 14.95
N THR A 801 -45.58 -25.32 14.57
CA THR A 801 -44.92 -24.09 15.04
C THR A 801 -45.88 -23.21 15.85
N THR A 802 -47.00 -23.79 16.33
CA THR A 802 -48.03 -23.06 17.06
C THR A 802 -47.76 -23.23 18.55
N GLY A 803 -47.30 -22.16 19.21
CA GLY A 803 -47.09 -22.21 20.65
C GLY A 803 -48.40 -22.44 21.42
N PRO A 804 -48.42 -23.28 22.47
CA PRO A 804 -49.62 -23.53 23.25
C PRO A 804 -50.17 -22.25 23.89
N VAL A 805 -51.49 -22.08 23.92
CA VAL A 805 -52.11 -20.94 24.60
C VAL A 805 -52.17 -21.22 26.10
N LEU A 806 -51.23 -20.63 26.83
CA LEU A 806 -51.16 -20.66 28.30
C LEU A 806 -51.90 -19.45 28.90
N HIS A 807 -53.00 -19.71 29.60
CA HIS A 807 -53.76 -18.73 30.36
C HIS A 807 -53.41 -18.82 31.85
N CYS A 808 -53.02 -17.70 32.45
CA CYS A 808 -52.65 -17.61 33.85
C CYS A 808 -53.41 -16.45 34.54
N PRO A 809 -53.75 -16.58 35.83
CA PRO A 809 -54.34 -15.50 36.60
C PRO A 809 -53.31 -14.39 36.84
N ALA A 810 -53.74 -13.14 36.98
CA ALA A 810 -52.82 -12.01 37.25
C ALA A 810 -52.12 -12.12 38.62
N SER A 811 -52.79 -12.74 39.60
CA SER A 811 -52.22 -13.19 40.86
C SER A 811 -53.09 -14.29 41.48
N VAL A 812 -52.53 -15.05 42.44
CA VAL A 812 -53.29 -16.03 43.24
C VAL A 812 -53.18 -15.75 44.75
N PRO A 813 -54.21 -16.04 45.57
CA PRO A 813 -54.19 -15.72 47.01
C PRO A 813 -53.07 -16.43 47.78
N THR A 814 -52.68 -17.63 47.35
CA THR A 814 -51.73 -18.51 48.02
C THR A 814 -50.79 -19.17 47.02
N CYS A 815 -49.52 -19.24 47.36
CA CYS A 815 -48.50 -19.89 46.54
C CYS A 815 -48.71 -21.41 46.45
N PRO A 816 -48.64 -22.01 45.24
CA PRO A 816 -48.64 -23.46 45.08
C PRO A 816 -47.31 -24.04 45.56
N ALA A 817 -47.34 -25.31 45.99
CA ALA A 817 -46.14 -26.06 46.30
C ALA A 817 -45.25 -26.24 45.04
N GLU A 818 -43.96 -26.45 45.25
CA GLU A 818 -43.00 -26.68 44.16
C GLU A 818 -43.43 -27.87 43.29
N GLY A 819 -43.58 -27.65 41.98
CA GLY A 819 -44.09 -28.65 41.04
C GLY A 819 -45.62 -28.85 41.01
N ALA A 820 -46.39 -28.11 41.81
CA ALA A 820 -47.85 -28.14 41.77
C ALA A 820 -48.43 -27.05 40.86
N LEU A 821 -49.45 -27.41 40.09
CA LEU A 821 -50.25 -26.48 39.28
C LEU A 821 -51.00 -25.48 40.18
N ALA A 822 -50.94 -24.19 39.85
CA ALA A 822 -51.70 -23.15 40.55
C ALA A 822 -53.17 -23.13 40.14
N GLU A 823 -54.04 -22.74 41.06
CA GLU A 823 -55.46 -22.56 40.77
C GLU A 823 -55.68 -21.45 39.72
N GLY A 824 -56.46 -21.75 38.68
CA GLY A 824 -56.74 -20.81 37.58
C GLY A 824 -55.73 -20.81 36.43
N VAL A 825 -54.63 -21.56 36.51
CA VAL A 825 -53.74 -21.78 35.34
C VAL A 825 -54.34 -22.86 34.44
N THR A 826 -54.54 -22.54 33.16
CA THR A 826 -54.97 -23.50 32.14
C THR A 826 -54.13 -23.34 30.88
N ALA A 827 -53.94 -24.42 30.13
CA ALA A 827 -53.26 -24.36 28.85
C ALA A 827 -53.99 -25.22 27.82
N SER A 828 -54.11 -24.69 26.61
CA SER A 828 -54.76 -25.34 25.48
C SER A 828 -53.91 -25.17 24.24
N ASP A 829 -53.63 -26.27 23.56
CA ASP A 829 -53.02 -26.25 22.24
C ASP A 829 -54.05 -26.58 21.15
N SER A 830 -53.85 -26.06 19.94
CA SER A 830 -54.71 -26.29 18.78
C SER A 830 -54.23 -27.42 17.86
N CYS A 831 -52.97 -27.85 17.96
CA CYS A 831 -52.31 -28.77 17.04
C CYS A 831 -52.20 -30.21 17.58
N GLY A 832 -52.36 -30.42 18.89
CA GLY A 832 -52.22 -31.73 19.51
C GLY A 832 -52.96 -31.92 20.85
N VAL A 833 -52.30 -32.69 21.72
CA VAL A 833 -52.78 -33.03 23.07
C VAL A 833 -52.55 -31.82 24.00
N PRO A 834 -53.41 -31.55 25.01
CA PRO A 834 -53.19 -30.46 25.96
C PRO A 834 -51.74 -30.45 26.51
N PRO A 835 -51.08 -29.29 26.47
CA PRO A 835 -49.64 -29.17 26.74
C PRO A 835 -49.33 -29.45 28.22
N THR A 836 -48.12 -29.93 28.48
CA THR A 836 -47.66 -30.21 29.85
C THR A 836 -47.34 -28.89 30.55
N VAL A 837 -48.13 -28.54 31.57
CA VAL A 837 -47.89 -27.33 32.38
C VAL A 837 -47.07 -27.68 33.62
N THR A 838 -45.93 -27.02 33.79
CA THR A 838 -45.06 -27.11 34.97
C THR A 838 -44.99 -25.74 35.63
N CYS A 839 -45.21 -25.66 36.95
CA CYS A 839 -45.11 -24.42 37.70
C CYS A 839 -43.99 -24.51 38.76
N THR A 840 -43.13 -23.51 38.82
CA THR A 840 -42.11 -23.32 39.85
C THR A 840 -42.40 -22.06 40.64
N THR A 841 -42.21 -22.12 41.96
CA THR A 841 -42.54 -21.04 42.89
C THR A 841 -41.30 -20.57 43.62
N THR A 842 -40.89 -19.33 43.37
CA THR A 842 -39.68 -18.73 43.97
C THR A 842 -40.09 -17.50 44.77
N GLY A 843 -40.28 -17.68 46.08
CA GLY A 843 -40.88 -16.64 46.93
C GLY A 843 -42.34 -16.39 46.56
N ASN A 844 -42.71 -15.13 46.32
CA ASN A 844 -44.07 -14.71 45.94
C ASN A 844 -44.30 -14.73 44.42
N GLN A 845 -43.42 -15.36 43.63
CA GLN A 845 -43.49 -15.38 42.17
C GLN A 845 -43.65 -16.82 41.69
N VAL A 846 -44.74 -17.09 40.96
CA VAL A 846 -44.95 -18.36 40.26
C VAL A 846 -44.62 -18.14 38.79
N ALA A 847 -43.69 -18.93 38.26
CA ALA A 847 -43.48 -19.06 36.83
C ALA A 847 -44.09 -20.39 36.38
N CYS A 848 -44.98 -20.36 35.40
CA CYS A 848 -45.49 -21.59 34.76
C CYS A 848 -45.07 -21.63 33.30
N THR A 849 -44.59 -22.79 32.86
CA THR A 849 -44.34 -23.09 31.45
C THR A 849 -45.32 -24.16 30.99
N ALA A 850 -45.90 -23.95 29.82
CA ALA A 850 -46.62 -24.96 29.06
C ALA A 850 -45.76 -25.35 27.87
N THR A 851 -45.48 -26.64 27.71
CA THR A 851 -44.80 -27.18 26.52
C THR A 851 -45.70 -28.20 25.85
N ASP A 852 -45.91 -28.06 24.56
CA ASP A 852 -46.66 -29.01 23.74
C ASP A 852 -45.85 -30.29 23.47
N ALA A 853 -46.39 -31.18 22.62
CA ALA A 853 -45.69 -32.41 22.21
C ALA A 853 -44.60 -32.18 21.13
N SER A 854 -44.52 -30.97 20.59
CA SER A 854 -43.67 -30.54 19.48
C SER A 854 -42.40 -29.80 19.97
N GLY A 855 -42.39 -29.34 21.22
CA GLY A 855 -41.34 -28.55 21.85
C GLY A 855 -41.62 -27.04 21.87
N ASN A 856 -42.77 -26.56 21.36
CA ASN A 856 -43.12 -25.15 21.45
C ASN A 856 -43.53 -24.83 22.90
N GLY A 857 -42.90 -23.78 23.43
CA GLY A 857 -43.14 -23.31 24.79
C GLY A 857 -43.97 -22.02 24.82
N ALA A 858 -44.94 -21.97 25.73
CA ALA A 858 -45.47 -20.72 26.25
C ALA A 858 -45.13 -20.61 27.75
N SER A 859 -44.82 -19.41 28.20
CA SER A 859 -44.54 -19.12 29.60
C SER A 859 -45.41 -17.98 30.11
N CYS A 860 -45.73 -18.04 31.40
CA CYS A 860 -46.40 -16.97 32.11
C CYS A 860 -45.76 -16.82 33.50
N SER A 861 -45.93 -15.66 34.11
CA SER A 861 -45.61 -15.46 35.50
C SER A 861 -46.62 -14.57 36.18
N PHE A 862 -46.91 -14.87 37.45
CA PHE A 862 -47.88 -14.16 38.27
C PHE A 862 -47.47 -14.21 39.74
N THR A 863 -47.95 -13.25 40.51
CA THR A 863 -47.65 -13.17 41.93
C THR A 863 -48.57 -14.09 42.74
N CYS A 864 -48.03 -14.67 43.80
CA CYS A 864 -48.76 -15.45 44.77
C CYS A 864 -48.52 -14.90 46.17
N GLY A 865 -49.56 -14.90 47.01
CA GLY A 865 -49.43 -14.39 48.38
C GLY A 865 -49.56 -12.88 48.50
N GLY A 866 -50.67 -12.32 48.01
CA GLY A 866 -51.29 -11.11 48.57
C GLY A 866 -50.93 -9.76 47.96
N GLY A 867 -51.92 -9.14 47.30
CA GLY A 867 -52.06 -7.69 47.26
C GLY A 867 -51.34 -6.95 46.13
N GLU A 868 -51.92 -7.04 44.93
CA GLU A 868 -51.62 -6.18 43.76
C GLU A 868 -50.22 -6.37 43.13
N ASP A 869 -50.06 -5.86 41.91
CA ASP A 869 -48.83 -5.79 41.09
C ASP A 869 -48.00 -7.09 40.91
N GLY A 870 -48.40 -7.90 39.93
CA GLY A 870 -47.52 -8.86 39.24
C GLY A 870 -46.82 -8.22 38.01
N GLY A 871 -45.76 -8.78 37.44
CA GLY A 871 -45.05 -10.02 37.75
C GLY A 871 -43.67 -10.04 37.09
N GLY A 872 -42.94 -11.16 37.13
CA GLY A 872 -41.55 -11.23 36.66
C GLY A 872 -41.26 -12.39 35.70
N ASP A 873 -40.76 -12.09 34.52
CA ASP A 873 -39.32 -12.26 34.23
C ASP A 873 -38.97 -11.45 32.98
N THR A 874 -38.57 -10.19 33.19
CA THR A 874 -38.58 -9.16 32.14
C THR A 874 -37.38 -8.23 32.23
N GLY A 875 -36.62 -8.12 31.13
CA GLY A 875 -36.07 -6.81 30.72
C GLY A 875 -34.64 -6.75 30.20
N CYS A 876 -33.74 -7.72 30.46
CA CYS A 876 -32.34 -7.62 30.02
C CYS A 876 -32.22 -7.51 28.47
N LEU A 877 -31.40 -6.58 28.01
CA LEU A 877 -31.23 -6.15 26.61
C LEU A 877 -29.76 -6.26 26.20
N ASP A 878 -29.49 -7.04 25.16
CA ASP A 878 -28.15 -7.20 24.59
C ASP A 878 -27.93 -6.23 23.42
N VAL A 879 -26.75 -5.62 23.39
CA VAL A 879 -26.32 -4.65 22.38
C VAL A 879 -25.06 -5.20 21.72
N GLN A 880 -25.23 -5.77 20.51
CA GLN A 880 -24.16 -6.39 19.72
C GLN A 880 -24.19 -5.80 18.30
N LEU A 881 -23.28 -4.85 18.07
CA LEU A 881 -23.13 -4.02 16.86
C LEU A 881 -21.65 -3.97 16.42
N SER A 882 -20.96 -5.08 16.63
CA SER A 882 -19.51 -5.28 16.46
C SER A 882 -19.18 -6.15 15.24
N ASP A 883 -20.18 -6.63 14.51
CA ASP A 883 -20.10 -7.57 13.38
C ASP A 883 -19.63 -6.91 12.05
N PHE A 884 -20.01 -5.65 11.81
CA PHE A 884 -19.65 -4.90 10.59
C PHE A 884 -19.22 -3.45 10.89
N ASN A 885 -18.40 -2.88 10.00
CA ASN A 885 -18.15 -1.43 9.98
C ASN A 885 -19.35 -0.69 9.36
N LEU A 886 -19.97 -1.30 8.33
CA LEU A 886 -21.16 -0.77 7.65
C LEU A 886 -22.13 -1.92 7.34
N PHE A 887 -23.36 -1.82 7.84
CA PHE A 887 -24.44 -2.78 7.62
C PHE A 887 -25.73 -2.07 7.19
N LEU A 888 -26.26 -2.44 6.04
CA LEU A 888 -27.38 -1.77 5.39
C LEU A 888 -28.47 -2.77 4.98
N LEU A 889 -29.73 -2.34 5.03
CA LEU A 889 -30.89 -3.18 4.70
C LEU A 889 -31.30 -3.05 3.22
N GLU A 890 -30.93 -1.94 2.59
CA GLU A 890 -31.17 -1.55 1.20
C GLU A 890 -29.80 -1.23 0.54
N ASP A 891 -29.72 -0.25 -0.36
CA ASP A 891 -28.53 0.03 -1.20
C ASP A 891 -27.38 0.78 -0.49
N TYR A 892 -26.18 0.63 -1.04
CA TYR A 892 -24.98 1.44 -0.80
C TYR A 892 -24.49 2.07 -2.12
N SER A 893 -24.28 3.39 -2.14
CA SER A 893 -23.84 4.13 -3.34
C SER A 893 -22.76 5.18 -3.03
N GLY A 894 -21.89 5.44 -4.00
CA GLY A 894 -20.70 6.28 -3.86
C GLY A 894 -19.50 5.44 -3.46
N GLY A 895 -19.37 5.18 -2.16
CA GLY A 895 -18.26 4.41 -1.60
C GLY A 895 -17.01 5.25 -1.35
N HIS A 896 -16.18 4.75 -0.45
CA HIS A 896 -14.77 5.12 -0.25
C HIS A 896 -14.12 4.00 0.59
N ASP A 897 -12.93 4.25 1.12
CA ASP A 897 -12.22 3.39 2.07
C ASP A 897 -13.04 3.09 3.33
N VAL A 898 -13.20 1.79 3.63
CA VAL A 898 -13.80 1.26 4.86
C VAL A 898 -12.92 0.12 5.37
N GLN A 899 -12.18 0.37 6.43
CA GLN A 899 -11.16 -0.55 6.95
C GLN A 899 -11.72 -1.90 7.40
N GLY A 900 -12.95 -1.94 7.93
CA GLY A 900 -13.63 -3.17 8.34
C GLY A 900 -14.58 -3.75 7.28
N LYS A 901 -15.53 -4.59 7.72
CA LYS A 901 -16.48 -5.28 6.84
C LYS A 901 -17.65 -4.40 6.41
N VAL A 902 -18.15 -4.63 5.20
CA VAL A 902 -19.30 -3.94 4.59
C VAL A 902 -20.35 -4.94 4.12
N ALA A 903 -21.62 -4.73 4.48
CA ALA A 903 -22.75 -5.51 3.98
C ALA A 903 -23.96 -4.62 3.67
N ALA A 904 -24.64 -4.89 2.56
CA ALA A 904 -25.86 -4.19 2.15
C ALA A 904 -26.88 -5.15 1.54
N GLY A 905 -28.13 -5.11 1.99
CA GLY A 905 -29.20 -5.99 1.50
C GLY A 905 -29.66 -5.68 0.08
N GLY A 906 -29.43 -4.45 -0.39
CA GLY A 906 -29.63 -4.03 -1.76
C GLY A 906 -28.36 -4.15 -2.61
N ASN A 907 -28.23 -3.24 -3.56
CA ASN A 907 -27.08 -3.14 -4.46
C ASN A 907 -25.92 -2.40 -3.77
N ILE A 908 -24.69 -2.74 -4.15
CA ILE A 908 -23.49 -1.98 -3.78
C ILE A 908 -22.90 -1.39 -5.06
N THR A 909 -22.71 -0.07 -5.08
CA THR A 909 -21.97 0.65 -6.13
C THR A 909 -20.87 1.49 -5.49
N MET A 910 -19.61 1.10 -5.70
CA MET A 910 -18.44 1.77 -5.11
C MET A 910 -17.41 2.17 -6.18
N THR A 911 -16.69 3.25 -5.94
CA THR A 911 -15.62 3.74 -6.81
C THR A 911 -14.57 4.50 -5.99
N ASP A 912 -13.28 4.29 -6.29
CA ASP A 912 -12.14 4.82 -5.53
C ASP A 912 -12.20 4.36 -4.05
N PHE A 913 -11.99 3.05 -3.81
CA PHE A 913 -12.29 2.42 -2.51
C PHE A 913 -11.31 1.32 -2.06
N ALA A 914 -11.15 1.15 -0.75
CA ALA A 914 -10.56 -0.02 -0.09
C ALA A 914 -11.49 -0.58 0.99
N VAL A 915 -12.05 -1.79 0.80
CA VAL A 915 -12.89 -2.47 1.80
C VAL A 915 -12.09 -3.55 2.53
N GLY A 916 -12.16 -3.56 3.86
CA GLY A 916 -11.65 -4.64 4.70
C GLY A 916 -10.14 -4.62 4.97
N ALA A 917 -9.43 -3.54 4.63
CA ALA A 917 -7.96 -3.46 4.74
C ALA A 917 -7.42 -3.66 6.18
N GLY A 918 -8.22 -3.38 7.20
CA GLY A 918 -7.93 -3.65 8.61
C GLY A 918 -8.49 -4.98 9.14
N VAL A 919 -9.15 -5.80 8.32
CA VAL A 919 -9.69 -7.11 8.72
C VAL A 919 -8.53 -8.13 8.83
N PRO A 920 -8.40 -8.87 9.94
CA PRO A 920 -7.39 -9.92 10.09
C PRO A 920 -7.57 -11.08 9.09
N ASP A 921 -6.47 -11.75 8.72
CA ASP A 921 -6.47 -12.88 7.77
C ASP A 921 -7.43 -14.02 8.20
N THR A 922 -7.59 -14.22 9.50
CA THR A 922 -8.50 -15.21 10.11
C THR A 922 -9.98 -14.88 9.99
N SER A 923 -10.32 -13.72 9.42
CA SER A 923 -11.67 -13.14 9.49
C SER A 923 -12.19 -12.61 8.14
N ILE A 924 -11.51 -12.96 7.04
CA ILE A 924 -11.80 -12.53 5.65
C ILE A 924 -13.20 -12.89 5.12
N ALA A 925 -13.88 -13.89 5.70
CA ALA A 925 -15.20 -14.32 5.23
C ALA A 925 -16.24 -13.20 5.40
N GLN A 926 -17.06 -12.96 4.38
CA GLN A 926 -18.08 -11.89 4.36
C GLN A 926 -17.52 -10.47 4.54
N THR A 927 -16.32 -10.18 4.01
CA THR A 927 -15.72 -8.83 4.08
C THR A 927 -16.50 -7.79 3.26
N LEU A 928 -17.04 -8.18 2.09
CA LEU A 928 -17.99 -7.38 1.32
C LEU A 928 -19.21 -8.24 0.92
N VAL A 929 -20.44 -7.78 1.19
CA VAL A 929 -21.66 -8.55 0.85
C VAL A 929 -22.75 -7.65 0.27
N ALA A 930 -23.10 -7.85 -1.01
CA ALA A 930 -24.28 -7.26 -1.65
C ALA A 930 -25.41 -8.30 -1.77
N GLY A 931 -26.60 -8.00 -1.23
CA GLY A 931 -27.79 -8.82 -1.45
C GLY A 931 -28.34 -8.72 -2.89
N GLY A 932 -28.12 -7.57 -3.52
CA GLY A 932 -28.41 -7.29 -4.94
C GLY A 932 -27.16 -7.35 -5.81
N ASN A 933 -27.06 -6.41 -6.77
CA ASN A 933 -25.91 -6.30 -7.67
C ASN A 933 -24.67 -5.70 -6.97
N LEU A 934 -23.48 -6.08 -7.42
CA LEU A 934 -22.20 -5.56 -6.95
C LEU A 934 -21.43 -4.92 -8.12
N SER A 935 -21.33 -3.59 -8.10
CA SER A 935 -20.73 -2.77 -9.16
C SER A 935 -19.52 -1.98 -8.62
N LEU A 936 -18.33 -2.24 -9.13
CA LEU A 936 -17.07 -1.74 -8.57
C LEU A 936 -16.15 -1.13 -9.65
N SER A 937 -15.46 -0.04 -9.33
CA SER A 937 -14.31 0.44 -10.14
C SER A 937 -13.22 1.04 -9.25
N ARG A 938 -11.95 0.94 -9.66
CA ARG A 938 -10.77 1.51 -8.96
C ARG A 938 -10.76 1.22 -7.45
N GLY A 939 -10.25 0.06 -7.04
CA GLY A 939 -10.24 -0.26 -5.61
C GLY A 939 -9.70 -1.63 -5.21
N GLY A 940 -9.88 -1.98 -3.94
CA GLY A 940 -9.44 -3.24 -3.37
C GLY A 940 -10.40 -3.80 -2.31
N ILE A 941 -10.50 -5.13 -2.25
CA ILE A 941 -11.27 -5.86 -1.23
C ILE A 941 -10.33 -6.82 -0.52
N TRP A 942 -10.11 -6.62 0.78
CA TRP A 942 -9.14 -7.37 1.59
C TRP A 942 -9.73 -8.63 2.25
N GLY A 943 -10.62 -9.34 1.54
CA GLY A 943 -11.24 -10.58 1.96
C GLY A 943 -12.31 -11.04 0.95
N ASP A 944 -13.22 -11.91 1.39
CA ASP A 944 -14.25 -12.47 0.51
C ASP A 944 -15.36 -11.46 0.18
N ALA A 945 -15.74 -11.45 -1.10
CA ALA A 945 -16.82 -10.64 -1.64
C ALA A 945 -17.98 -11.53 -2.10
N TRP A 946 -19.21 -11.14 -1.76
CA TRP A 946 -20.43 -11.87 -2.08
C TRP A 946 -21.44 -10.98 -2.79
N TYR A 947 -22.14 -11.51 -3.78
CA TYR A 947 -23.18 -10.79 -4.54
C TYR A 947 -24.38 -11.69 -4.85
N GLY A 948 -25.61 -11.20 -4.63
CA GLY A 948 -26.83 -11.96 -4.96
C GLY A 948 -27.30 -11.81 -6.42
N GLY A 949 -27.08 -10.63 -7.01
CA GLY A 949 -27.49 -10.28 -8.37
C GLY A 949 -26.40 -10.52 -9.41
N ASN A 950 -26.10 -9.49 -10.22
CA ASN A 950 -24.97 -9.45 -11.14
C ASN A 950 -23.72 -8.86 -10.46
N TYR A 951 -22.54 -9.30 -10.89
CA TYR A 951 -21.25 -8.70 -10.57
C TYR A 951 -20.71 -7.91 -11.78
N SER A 952 -20.14 -6.74 -11.54
CA SER A 952 -19.51 -5.90 -12.55
C SER A 952 -18.30 -5.19 -11.94
N SER A 953 -17.11 -5.38 -12.53
CA SER A 953 -15.88 -4.77 -12.04
C SER A 953 -14.98 -4.29 -13.18
N ASP A 954 -14.48 -3.07 -13.05
CA ASP A 954 -13.35 -2.57 -13.84
C ASP A 954 -12.06 -3.36 -13.52
N PRO A 955 -11.13 -3.58 -14.47
CA PRO A 955 -9.85 -4.26 -14.22
C PRO A 955 -8.97 -3.64 -13.12
N SER A 956 -9.22 -2.39 -12.74
CA SER A 956 -8.60 -1.70 -11.59
C SER A 956 -9.16 -2.10 -10.21
N VAL A 957 -10.08 -3.06 -10.15
CA VAL A 957 -10.58 -3.65 -8.89
C VAL A 957 -9.79 -4.89 -8.53
N SER A 958 -9.18 -4.88 -7.36
CA SER A 958 -8.39 -5.98 -6.80
C SER A 958 -9.13 -6.72 -5.69
N VAL A 959 -8.90 -8.03 -5.58
CA VAL A 959 -9.39 -8.86 -4.47
C VAL A 959 -8.19 -9.54 -3.83
N ILE A 960 -8.01 -9.29 -2.54
CA ILE A 960 -6.75 -9.44 -1.81
C ILE A 960 -7.04 -10.35 -0.61
N ARG A 961 -6.46 -11.55 -0.60
CA ARG A 961 -6.71 -12.61 0.42
C ARG A 961 -8.15 -13.13 0.47
N GLY A 962 -8.88 -13.14 -0.65
CA GLY A 962 -10.25 -13.66 -0.72
C GLY A 962 -10.71 -13.87 -2.16
N ALA A 963 -11.97 -14.29 -2.32
CA ALA A 963 -12.59 -14.50 -3.64
C ALA A 963 -13.92 -13.75 -3.79
N VAL A 964 -14.35 -13.52 -5.03
CA VAL A 964 -15.71 -13.06 -5.34
C VAL A 964 -16.59 -14.28 -5.62
N SER A 965 -17.71 -14.41 -4.92
CA SER A 965 -18.64 -15.54 -5.04
C SER A 965 -20.09 -15.06 -5.20
N GLN A 966 -20.89 -15.75 -6.02
CA GLN A 966 -22.32 -15.48 -6.10
C GLN A 966 -23.07 -16.15 -4.93
N GLY A 967 -23.92 -15.40 -4.24
CA GLY A 967 -24.72 -15.87 -3.12
C GLY A 967 -25.02 -14.77 -2.11
N THR A 968 -26.02 -15.01 -1.27
CA THR A 968 -26.48 -14.10 -0.20
C THR A 968 -26.27 -14.75 1.17
N PRO A 969 -25.04 -14.73 1.73
CA PRO A 969 -24.70 -15.46 2.96
C PRO A 969 -25.19 -14.77 4.27
N ILE A 970 -26.06 -13.76 4.16
CA ILE A 970 -26.62 -12.96 5.26
C ILE A 970 -28.12 -12.86 5.06
N ASP A 971 -28.91 -13.21 6.07
CA ASP A 971 -30.34 -12.88 6.12
C ASP A 971 -30.54 -11.44 6.60
N PHE A 972 -30.57 -10.52 5.64
CA PHE A 972 -30.83 -9.09 5.87
C PHE A 972 -32.23 -8.82 6.41
N ALA A 973 -33.22 -9.69 6.17
CA ALA A 973 -34.57 -9.53 6.70
C ALA A 973 -34.62 -9.85 8.20
N ALA A 974 -34.01 -10.97 8.61
CA ALA A 974 -33.87 -11.35 10.01
C ALA A 974 -32.97 -10.37 10.78
N ARG A 975 -31.78 -10.01 10.27
CA ARG A 975 -30.90 -9.02 10.91
C ARG A 975 -31.56 -7.64 10.97
N GLY A 976 -32.32 -7.25 9.94
CA GLY A 976 -33.14 -6.02 9.96
C GLY A 976 -34.26 -6.04 11.00
N ALA A 977 -34.92 -7.19 11.22
CA ALA A 977 -35.91 -7.34 12.29
C ALA A 977 -35.26 -7.25 13.69
N GLN A 978 -34.08 -7.86 13.88
CA GLN A 978 -33.29 -7.73 15.10
C GLN A 978 -32.90 -6.27 15.38
N LEU A 979 -32.33 -5.56 14.41
CA LEU A 979 -31.89 -4.17 14.56
C LEU A 979 -33.06 -3.22 14.90
N ARG A 980 -34.24 -3.41 14.29
CA ARG A 980 -35.46 -2.65 14.63
C ARG A 980 -35.99 -2.98 16.04
N THR A 981 -35.83 -4.22 16.49
CA THR A 981 -36.22 -4.66 17.85
C THR A 981 -35.24 -4.16 18.92
N LEU A 982 -33.94 -4.15 18.61
CA LEU A 982 -32.91 -3.52 19.44
C LEU A 982 -33.20 -2.01 19.58
N SER A 983 -33.46 -1.34 18.45
CA SER A 983 -33.83 0.08 18.42
C SER A 983 -35.08 0.39 19.26
N SER A 984 -36.18 -0.36 19.12
CA SER A 984 -37.39 -0.11 19.92
C SER A 984 -37.19 -0.34 21.42
N ARG A 985 -36.33 -1.29 21.81
CA ARG A 985 -35.99 -1.53 23.22
C ARG A 985 -35.04 -0.46 23.79
N LEU A 986 -34.04 -0.01 23.04
CA LEU A 986 -33.16 1.11 23.43
C LEU A 986 -33.95 2.43 23.59
N ALA A 987 -34.92 2.67 22.71
CA ALA A 987 -35.80 3.85 22.74
C ALA A 987 -36.74 3.89 23.97
N ALA A 988 -36.94 2.74 24.63
CA ALA A 988 -37.77 2.58 25.81
C ALA A 988 -36.97 2.58 27.13
N LEU A 989 -35.64 2.65 27.08
CA LEU A 989 -34.82 2.88 28.27
C LEU A 989 -35.04 4.31 28.78
N PRO A 990 -35.23 4.53 30.10
CA PRO A 990 -35.36 5.87 30.66
C PRO A 990 -34.01 6.59 30.61
N ALA A 991 -34.02 7.87 30.21
CA ALA A 991 -32.85 8.72 30.31
C ALA A 991 -32.40 8.87 31.77
N ASN A 992 -31.11 8.59 32.05
CA ASN A 992 -30.47 8.76 33.35
C ASN A 992 -29.27 9.73 33.32
N GLY A 993 -28.81 10.12 32.12
CA GLY A 993 -27.89 11.23 31.91
C GLY A 993 -28.62 12.55 31.58
N ALA A 994 -27.94 13.68 31.76
CA ALA A 994 -28.48 15.00 31.48
C ALA A 994 -28.04 15.51 30.10
N THR A 995 -29.00 15.96 29.28
CA THR A 995 -28.81 16.63 27.98
C THR A 995 -29.02 18.14 28.13
N VAL A 996 -28.07 18.95 27.66
CA VAL A 996 -28.18 20.42 27.60
C VAL A 996 -27.82 20.93 26.20
N ARG A 997 -28.68 21.75 25.58
CA ARG A 997 -28.31 22.56 24.40
C ARG A 997 -27.91 23.95 24.88
N GLU A 998 -26.64 24.28 24.72
CA GLU A 998 -26.07 25.58 25.04
C GLU A 998 -26.42 26.64 24.01
N SER A 999 -26.57 27.90 24.44
CA SER A 999 -26.96 29.02 23.58
C SER A 999 -25.92 29.41 22.53
N TRP A 1000 -24.65 28.99 22.72
CA TRP A 1000 -23.57 29.12 21.74
C TRP A 1000 -23.49 27.96 20.73
N GLY A 1001 -24.38 26.96 20.84
CA GLY A 1001 -24.47 25.84 19.91
C GLY A 1001 -23.93 24.50 20.42
N GLY A 1002 -23.38 24.43 21.64
CA GLY A 1002 -22.95 23.16 22.23
C GLY A 1002 -24.11 22.20 22.54
N VAL A 1003 -23.90 20.91 22.31
CA VAL A 1003 -24.76 19.81 22.79
C VAL A 1003 -23.95 19.08 23.87
N MET A 1004 -24.34 19.23 25.12
CA MET A 1004 -23.58 18.78 26.29
C MET A 1004 -24.33 17.64 26.97
N LEU A 1005 -23.73 16.45 26.98
CA LEU A 1005 -24.28 15.24 27.58
C LEU A 1005 -23.43 14.86 28.80
N SER A 1006 -24.04 14.74 29.99
CA SER A 1006 -23.34 14.34 31.22
C SER A 1006 -24.00 13.18 31.94
N GLY A 1007 -23.26 12.08 32.05
CA GLY A 1007 -23.62 10.85 32.74
C GLY A 1007 -22.58 10.47 33.80
N SER A 1008 -22.99 9.63 34.74
CA SER A 1008 -22.15 9.18 35.86
C SER A 1008 -22.40 7.72 36.25
N ASP A 1009 -23.27 7.00 35.51
CA ASP A 1009 -23.51 5.58 35.71
C ASP A 1009 -22.30 4.78 35.16
N PRO A 1010 -21.72 3.86 35.94
CA PRO A 1010 -20.54 3.09 35.51
C PRO A 1010 -20.87 2.00 34.47
N GLY A 1011 -22.15 1.68 34.25
CA GLY A 1011 -22.61 0.71 33.26
C GLY A 1011 -23.20 1.37 32.02
N VAL A 1012 -24.30 2.15 32.18
CA VAL A 1012 -25.09 2.66 31.05
C VAL A 1012 -25.64 4.06 31.32
N ASN A 1013 -25.31 5.00 30.42
CA ASN A 1013 -25.76 6.38 30.43
C ASN A 1013 -26.67 6.63 29.20
N VAL A 1014 -27.97 6.81 29.43
CA VAL A 1014 -28.99 7.05 28.40
C VAL A 1014 -29.34 8.53 28.37
N PHE A 1015 -29.27 9.11 27.18
CA PHE A 1015 -29.56 10.51 26.89
C PHE A 1015 -30.65 10.62 25.82
N ASP A 1016 -31.76 11.28 26.11
CA ASP A 1016 -32.69 11.73 25.05
C ASP A 1016 -32.14 13.03 24.43
N VAL A 1017 -32.13 13.09 23.10
CA VAL A 1017 -31.63 14.24 22.32
C VAL A 1017 -32.60 14.52 21.17
N ASP A 1018 -33.04 15.76 21.00
CA ASP A 1018 -33.84 16.15 19.82
C ASP A 1018 -32.93 16.25 18.58
N ALA A 1019 -33.34 15.75 17.42
CA ALA A 1019 -32.53 15.78 16.20
C ALA A 1019 -32.19 17.20 15.71
N SER A 1020 -33.02 18.20 16.04
CA SER A 1020 -32.74 19.63 15.79
C SER A 1020 -31.64 20.20 16.71
N ALA A 1021 -31.20 19.46 17.73
CA ALA A 1021 -30.04 19.82 18.55
C ALA A 1021 -28.74 19.88 17.74
N PHE A 1022 -28.65 19.17 16.61
CA PHE A 1022 -27.46 19.15 15.74
C PHE A 1022 -27.47 20.25 14.67
N THR A 1023 -28.64 20.81 14.33
CA THR A 1023 -28.74 21.97 13.43
C THR A 1023 -28.07 23.18 14.06
N GLY A 1024 -27.00 23.68 13.42
CA GLY A 1024 -26.18 24.75 13.97
C GLY A 1024 -25.47 24.39 15.28
N ALA A 1025 -25.14 23.11 15.49
CA ALA A 1025 -24.27 22.72 16.60
C ALA A 1025 -22.81 23.16 16.35
N VAL A 1026 -22.05 23.32 17.43
CA VAL A 1026 -20.63 23.72 17.40
C VAL A 1026 -19.73 22.68 18.08
N LEU A 1027 -20.27 21.95 19.07
CA LEU A 1027 -19.60 20.87 19.77
C LEU A 1027 -20.65 19.84 20.23
N LEU A 1028 -20.35 18.54 20.11
CA LEU A 1028 -21.01 17.49 20.87
C LEU A 1028 -20.06 16.99 21.98
N SER A 1029 -20.36 17.32 23.23
CA SER A 1029 -19.58 16.84 24.38
C SER A 1029 -20.29 15.68 25.07
N VAL A 1030 -19.58 14.59 25.34
CA VAL A 1030 -20.06 13.44 26.11
C VAL A 1030 -19.16 13.20 27.31
N GLN A 1031 -19.71 13.38 28.51
CA GLN A 1031 -19.07 13.02 29.77
C GLN A 1031 -19.68 11.73 30.30
N ALA A 1032 -18.91 10.66 30.42
CA ALA A 1032 -19.33 9.40 31.04
C ALA A 1032 -18.11 8.60 31.56
N PRO A 1033 -18.31 7.67 32.52
CA PRO A 1033 -17.22 6.84 33.04
C PRO A 1033 -16.57 5.92 31.98
N ALA A 1034 -15.27 5.68 32.12
CA ALA A 1034 -14.53 4.70 31.32
C ALA A 1034 -15.20 3.30 31.35
N GLY A 1035 -15.36 2.69 30.18
CA GLY A 1035 -15.98 1.37 30.02
C GLY A 1035 -17.52 1.33 30.11
N SER A 1036 -18.19 2.46 30.36
CA SER A 1036 -19.64 2.56 30.30
C SER A 1036 -20.15 2.76 28.86
N LEU A 1037 -21.41 2.38 28.60
CA LEU A 1037 -22.11 2.64 27.35
C LEU A 1037 -22.88 3.96 27.42
N ALA A 1038 -22.63 4.89 26.50
CA ALA A 1038 -23.41 6.11 26.30
C ALA A 1038 -24.38 5.94 25.12
N ILE A 1039 -25.68 5.89 25.40
CA ILE A 1039 -26.76 5.74 24.40
C ILE A 1039 -27.38 7.11 24.15
N LEU A 1040 -27.17 7.64 22.95
CA LEU A 1040 -27.77 8.88 22.48
C LEU A 1040 -29.08 8.53 21.74
N ASN A 1041 -30.21 8.52 22.44
CA ASN A 1041 -31.54 8.36 21.85
C ASN A 1041 -31.93 9.65 21.11
N ILE A 1042 -31.54 9.73 19.84
CA ILE A 1042 -31.80 10.87 18.96
C ILE A 1042 -33.21 10.73 18.35
N ARG A 1043 -34.11 11.66 18.70
CA ARG A 1043 -35.52 11.63 18.30
C ARG A 1043 -35.84 12.75 17.30
N GLY A 1044 -36.53 12.39 16.22
CA GLY A 1044 -36.89 13.28 15.12
C GLY A 1044 -37.01 12.52 13.81
N ALA A 1045 -37.81 13.02 12.86
CA ALA A 1045 -38.02 12.37 11.57
C ALA A 1045 -36.81 12.46 10.62
N SER A 1046 -35.94 13.46 10.83
CA SER A 1046 -34.65 13.58 10.16
C SER A 1046 -33.63 14.29 11.07
N ALA A 1047 -32.34 14.12 10.78
CA ALA A 1047 -31.24 14.79 11.47
C ALA A 1047 -30.22 15.36 10.46
N GLN A 1048 -29.59 16.48 10.82
CA GLN A 1048 -28.55 17.11 9.99
C GLN A 1048 -27.33 17.45 10.87
N LEU A 1049 -26.17 16.90 10.50
CA LEU A 1049 -24.90 17.05 11.21
C LEU A 1049 -23.88 17.69 10.26
N THR A 1050 -23.30 18.83 10.62
CA THR A 1050 -22.44 19.58 9.67
C THR A 1050 -21.32 20.34 10.37
N GLY A 1051 -20.07 20.02 10.03
CA GLY A 1051 -18.90 20.85 10.35
C GLY A 1051 -18.52 21.03 11.81
N PHE A 1052 -19.13 20.31 12.76
CA PHE A 1052 -18.90 20.49 14.20
C PHE A 1052 -18.10 19.36 14.85
N GLY A 1053 -17.32 19.68 15.88
CA GLY A 1053 -16.46 18.73 16.58
C GLY A 1053 -17.15 17.99 17.73
N HIS A 1054 -16.42 17.06 18.33
CA HIS A 1054 -16.83 16.28 19.50
C HIS A 1054 -15.80 16.43 20.65
N ALA A 1055 -16.19 16.08 21.88
CA ALA A 1055 -15.26 15.98 23.01
C ALA A 1055 -15.73 14.89 23.99
N PHE A 1056 -14.84 13.99 24.40
CA PHE A 1056 -15.12 12.97 25.41
C PHE A 1056 -14.42 13.26 26.73
N SER A 1057 -15.07 12.96 27.85
CA SER A 1057 -14.53 13.18 29.19
C SER A 1057 -15.12 12.20 30.20
N GLY A 1058 -14.51 12.07 31.38
CA GLY A 1058 -14.82 11.01 32.36
C GLY A 1058 -14.16 9.65 32.06
N GLY A 1059 -13.51 9.52 30.90
CA GLY A 1059 -12.72 8.36 30.49
C GLY A 1059 -13.41 7.43 29.49
N ILE A 1060 -14.63 7.75 29.05
CA ILE A 1060 -15.26 7.09 27.90
C ILE A 1060 -14.52 7.41 26.59
N ASP A 1061 -14.52 6.45 25.66
CA ASP A 1061 -13.99 6.57 24.29
C ASP A 1061 -15.06 6.18 23.25
N GLN A 1062 -14.74 6.29 21.96
CA GLN A 1062 -15.67 5.99 20.85
C GLN A 1062 -16.27 4.57 20.90
N ARG A 1063 -15.60 3.59 21.52
CA ARG A 1063 -16.08 2.20 21.63
C ARG A 1063 -17.19 2.04 22.68
N GLY A 1064 -17.46 3.08 23.48
CA GLY A 1064 -18.61 3.20 24.37
C GLY A 1064 -19.73 4.11 23.86
N ILE A 1065 -19.62 4.72 22.67
CA ILE A 1065 -20.63 5.67 22.15
C ILE A 1065 -21.58 4.99 21.15
N LEU A 1066 -22.89 5.09 21.41
CA LEU A 1066 -23.96 4.62 20.51
C LEU A 1066 -24.90 5.78 20.13
N TYR A 1067 -24.78 6.25 18.88
CA TYR A 1067 -25.72 7.18 18.24
C TYR A 1067 -26.96 6.43 17.77
N HIS A 1068 -28.05 6.49 18.53
CA HIS A 1068 -29.27 5.75 18.24
C HIS A 1068 -30.36 6.68 17.69
N PHE A 1069 -30.50 6.71 16.37
CA PHE A 1069 -31.54 7.47 15.68
C PHE A 1069 -32.87 6.70 15.74
N VAL A 1070 -33.68 7.03 16.75
CA VAL A 1070 -34.89 6.29 17.12
C VAL A 1070 -35.92 6.28 15.99
N ASP A 1071 -36.18 7.44 15.37
CA ASP A 1071 -37.32 7.64 14.45
C ASP A 1071 -36.94 8.26 13.09
N ALA A 1072 -35.65 8.51 12.86
CA ALA A 1072 -35.20 9.17 11.64
C ALA A 1072 -35.44 8.28 10.40
N THR A 1073 -36.01 8.86 9.34
CA THR A 1073 -36.12 8.23 8.02
C THR A 1073 -35.10 8.78 7.02
N SER A 1074 -34.44 9.90 7.36
CA SER A 1074 -33.20 10.37 6.74
C SER A 1074 -32.22 10.95 7.77
N VAL A 1075 -30.91 10.79 7.52
CA VAL A 1075 -29.84 11.48 8.25
C VAL A 1075 -28.87 12.05 7.22
N THR A 1076 -28.53 13.33 7.33
CA THR A 1076 -27.54 13.98 6.46
C THR A 1076 -26.32 14.40 7.28
N ALA A 1077 -25.13 13.98 6.87
CA ALA A 1077 -23.86 14.34 7.48
C ALA A 1077 -22.91 14.92 6.42
N ASN A 1078 -22.28 16.06 6.71
CA ASN A 1078 -21.34 16.71 5.80
C ASN A 1078 -20.20 17.41 6.57
N GLY A 1079 -18.94 17.13 6.26
CA GLY A 1079 -17.83 17.72 7.03
C GLY A 1079 -17.82 17.29 8.50
N TYR A 1080 -18.31 16.10 8.81
CA TYR A 1080 -18.58 15.63 10.18
C TYR A 1080 -17.95 14.26 10.46
N GLY A 1081 -17.58 14.00 11.71
CA GLY A 1081 -16.99 12.73 12.17
C GLY A 1081 -17.86 12.05 13.23
N PHE A 1082 -18.38 10.86 12.92
CA PHE A 1082 -19.05 10.01 13.90
C PHE A 1082 -18.02 9.23 14.71
N TRP A 1083 -17.70 9.70 15.92
CA TRP A 1083 -16.85 8.97 16.86
C TRP A 1083 -17.70 8.07 17.75
N GLY A 1084 -17.96 6.86 17.26
CA GLY A 1084 -18.87 5.91 17.87
C GLY A 1084 -19.73 5.19 16.83
N THR A 1085 -20.53 4.23 17.31
CA THR A 1085 -21.37 3.39 16.45
C THR A 1085 -22.75 4.00 16.26
N VAL A 1086 -23.31 3.89 15.05
CA VAL A 1086 -24.61 4.44 14.66
C VAL A 1086 -25.63 3.32 14.47
N LEU A 1087 -26.79 3.44 15.12
CA LEU A 1087 -27.97 2.59 14.91
C LEU A 1087 -29.12 3.45 14.38
N ALA A 1088 -29.47 3.27 13.10
CA ALA A 1088 -30.49 4.02 12.39
C ALA A 1088 -31.32 3.14 11.42
N PRO A 1089 -31.94 2.02 11.86
CA PRO A 1089 -32.51 0.98 10.99
C PRO A 1089 -33.80 1.39 10.23
N LYS A 1090 -34.17 2.67 10.30
CA LYS A 1090 -35.24 3.34 9.56
C LYS A 1090 -34.72 4.36 8.53
N ALA A 1091 -33.45 4.78 8.62
CA ALA A 1091 -32.93 5.96 7.91
C ALA A 1091 -32.12 5.63 6.66
N ALA A 1092 -32.37 6.38 5.58
CA ALA A 1092 -31.36 6.57 4.54
C ALA A 1092 -30.32 7.60 5.03
N ILE A 1093 -29.04 7.28 4.91
CA ILE A 1093 -27.94 8.16 5.28
C ILE A 1093 -27.34 8.77 4.02
N ASP A 1094 -27.20 10.09 4.00
CA ASP A 1094 -26.40 10.85 3.03
C ASP A 1094 -25.18 11.40 3.79
N PHE A 1095 -23.98 10.89 3.50
CA PHE A 1095 -22.78 11.20 4.27
C PHE A 1095 -21.57 11.47 3.37
N SER A 1096 -21.18 12.75 3.29
CA SER A 1096 -20.10 13.23 2.43
C SER A 1096 -19.00 13.98 3.20
N ASN A 1097 -17.75 13.88 2.71
CA ASN A 1097 -16.59 14.60 3.24
C ASN A 1097 -16.42 14.44 4.77
N GLY A 1098 -16.38 13.22 5.28
CA GLY A 1098 -16.28 12.94 6.72
C GLY A 1098 -15.81 11.52 7.01
N SER A 1099 -15.86 11.09 8.27
CA SER A 1099 -15.44 9.75 8.69
C SER A 1099 -16.33 9.14 9.78
N PHE A 1100 -16.24 7.83 9.97
CA PHE A 1100 -16.87 7.12 11.08
C PHE A 1100 -15.90 6.16 11.78
N ASP A 1101 -15.67 6.44 13.06
CA ASP A 1101 -14.87 5.65 13.99
C ASP A 1101 -15.80 4.75 14.81
N GLY A 1102 -16.37 3.73 14.15
CA GLY A 1102 -17.37 2.83 14.71
C GLY A 1102 -18.12 2.05 13.63
N GLY A 1103 -19.18 1.33 14.01
CA GLY A 1103 -20.09 0.69 13.06
C GLY A 1103 -21.22 1.62 12.61
N ILE A 1104 -21.80 1.42 11.42
CA ILE A 1104 -23.05 2.08 10.98
C ILE A 1104 -24.07 1.01 10.58
N TYR A 1105 -25.23 0.99 11.24
CA TYR A 1105 -26.32 0.04 11.03
C TYR A 1105 -27.59 0.80 10.60
N ALA A 1106 -27.83 0.93 9.29
CA ALA A 1106 -28.84 1.84 8.73
C ALA A 1106 -29.74 1.17 7.68
N ARG A 1107 -30.70 1.92 7.11
CA ARG A 1107 -31.53 1.42 6.01
C ARG A 1107 -30.74 1.40 4.70
N SER A 1108 -30.23 2.55 4.27
CA SER A 1108 -29.37 2.71 3.07
C SER A 1108 -28.33 3.80 3.30
N PHE A 1109 -27.30 3.85 2.44
CA PHE A 1109 -26.19 4.82 2.54
C PHE A 1109 -25.79 5.35 1.16
N THR A 1110 -25.62 6.67 1.05
CA THR A 1110 -25.06 7.34 -0.11
C THR A 1110 -23.93 8.26 0.33
N GLY A 1111 -22.77 8.19 -0.33
CA GLY A 1111 -21.67 9.14 -0.15
C GLY A 1111 -20.30 8.48 0.01
N ASN A 1112 -19.32 9.28 0.43
CA ASN A 1112 -17.88 9.00 0.34
C ASN A 1112 -17.13 9.12 1.70
N ALA A 1113 -17.82 8.93 2.83
CA ALA A 1113 -17.18 9.01 4.14
C ALA A 1113 -16.29 7.78 4.44
N GLU A 1114 -15.13 8.01 5.05
CA GLU A 1114 -14.14 6.97 5.41
C GLU A 1114 -14.54 6.21 6.68
N GLY A 1115 -14.42 4.88 6.67
CA GLY A 1115 -14.76 4.03 7.83
C GLY A 1115 -13.54 3.42 8.52
N HIS A 1116 -13.39 3.68 9.82
CA HIS A 1116 -12.31 3.12 10.66
C HIS A 1116 -12.80 1.99 11.58
N ILE A 1117 -11.90 1.06 11.96
CA ILE A 1117 -12.23 -0.01 12.90
C ILE A 1117 -12.14 0.49 14.36
N ASN A 1118 -13.26 0.99 14.87
CA ASN A 1118 -13.46 1.39 16.27
C ASN A 1118 -14.75 0.78 16.84
N ALA A 1119 -14.96 -0.52 16.61
CA ALA A 1119 -16.19 -1.24 16.93
C ALA A 1119 -16.65 -1.07 18.40
N LEU A 1120 -17.96 -0.87 18.58
CA LEU A 1120 -18.63 -0.82 19.88
C LEU A 1120 -18.30 -2.08 20.68
N ASN A 1121 -18.10 -1.92 21.99
CA ASN A 1121 -17.99 -3.07 22.89
C ASN A 1121 -19.37 -3.74 23.05
N ASP A 1122 -19.40 -5.07 23.22
CA ASP A 1122 -20.64 -5.80 23.48
C ASP A 1122 -21.15 -5.50 24.90
N HIS A 1123 -22.41 -5.07 25.04
CA HIS A 1123 -23.01 -4.69 26.32
C HIS A 1123 -24.33 -5.44 26.60
N ARG A 1124 -24.55 -5.81 27.88
CA ARG A 1124 -25.81 -6.38 28.40
C ARG A 1124 -26.41 -5.45 29.45
N ILE A 1125 -27.58 -4.88 29.15
CA ILE A 1125 -28.28 -3.88 29.96
C ILE A 1125 -29.43 -4.56 30.70
N CYS A 1126 -29.40 -4.63 32.03
CA CYS A 1126 -30.48 -5.24 32.82
C CYS A 1126 -31.22 -4.21 33.69
N PRO A 1127 -32.54 -4.38 33.96
CA PRO A 1127 -33.28 -3.50 34.85
C PRO A 1127 -32.75 -3.58 36.28
N VAL A 1128 -32.47 -2.42 36.89
CA VAL A 1128 -32.07 -2.34 38.30
C VAL A 1128 -33.34 -2.26 39.16
N ALA A 1129 -33.53 -3.23 40.06
CA ALA A 1129 -34.70 -3.26 40.94
C ALA A 1129 -34.74 -2.04 41.88
N PRO A 1130 -35.89 -1.34 42.01
CA PRO A 1130 -35.97 -0.06 42.72
C PRO A 1130 -36.01 -0.25 44.25
N GLY A 1131 -34.86 -0.37 44.92
CA GLY A 1131 -34.89 -0.46 46.39
C GLY A 1131 -33.61 -0.77 47.18
N ALA A 1132 -32.45 -0.20 46.85
CA ALA A 1132 -31.24 -0.35 47.69
C ALA A 1132 -30.60 0.99 48.08
N ARG A 1133 -30.82 1.43 49.33
CA ARG A 1133 -30.11 2.59 49.91
C ARG A 1133 -28.62 2.25 50.14
N PRO A 1134 -27.66 3.13 49.80
CA PRO A 1134 -26.25 2.85 50.02
C PRO A 1134 -25.93 2.80 51.53
N LEU A 1135 -25.36 1.68 51.99
CA LEU A 1135 -24.88 1.52 53.35
C LEU A 1135 -23.54 2.25 53.54
N VAL A 1136 -23.59 3.42 54.16
CA VAL A 1136 -22.39 4.15 54.59
C VAL A 1136 -21.64 3.32 55.64
N ARG A 1137 -20.44 2.83 55.29
CA ARG A 1137 -19.41 2.47 56.26
C ARG A 1137 -18.50 3.69 56.50
N PRO A 1138 -18.25 4.08 57.77
CA PRO A 1138 -17.43 5.25 58.06
C PRO A 1138 -15.94 4.98 57.81
N ALA A 1139 -15.21 6.02 57.42
CA ALA A 1139 -13.76 5.96 57.28
C ALA A 1139 -13.07 5.68 58.62
N ARG A 1140 -11.92 5.01 58.56
CA ARG A 1140 -10.89 5.03 59.62
C ARG A 1140 -9.61 5.66 59.08
N THR A 1141 -8.92 6.39 59.95
CA THR A 1141 -7.85 7.32 59.60
C THR A 1141 -6.46 6.80 59.95
N GLN A 1142 -5.47 7.23 59.14
CA GLN A 1142 -4.03 7.33 59.46
C GLN A 1142 -3.24 6.03 59.72
N PRO A 1143 -1.90 6.08 59.69
CA PRO A 1143 -0.99 6.90 58.86
C PRO A 1143 -0.10 5.99 57.97
N HIS A 1144 0.77 6.47 57.07
CA HIS A 1144 1.44 7.77 57.02
C HIS A 1144 1.71 8.28 55.60
#